data_AF-A0A1I1QPH4-F1
#
_entry.id   AF-A0A1I1QPH4-F1
#
_cell.length_a   1.000
_cell.length_b   1.000
_cell.length_c   1.000
_cell.angle_alpha   90.00
_cell.angle_beta   90.00
_cell.angle_gamma   90.00
#
_symmetry.space_group_name_H-M   'P 1'
#
loop_
_entity.id
_entity.type
_entity.pdbx_description
1 polymer ?
#
loop_
_entity_poly.entity_id
_entity_poly.type
_entity_poly.pdbx_seq_one_letter_code
_entity_poly.pdbx_strand_id
1 'polypeptide(L)'
;MKLKLHFLFLFTVLGLHAQKQIQPYNYSVTDPDNDKTETIMIYAAASSVNNLTFTLKNAKDEVLINNDDKEISFQVFPFTEVSFGKHLTDAINSIKPKENDAENTYEIIKKRITNLSDNPTSQKQKIAVQDVRNIYQFFNALVITAFVYDTEPVAGVLKYTLNTTIAKKNIEGQNADLYFLKSAKHLRKHIIYDADANCKKEPFKLIEKVCEDPKSLQLFKDFYENTKGPNTYKAKVKFKHYAEKKLKELYNVYELEGLIKGEIFSDYVLNKTQLIKLNKELDLLKASKTDIENLIKALKQTLESDELKLKELKEFKDNLILSRSEEKENSTLIAQIEQKIDLYNKNLKTEESKTTDSIKINKIKQELALLEGDLVSYKLEKKNIENRINTLINDQKSKSLIDIAKFDKNITEKKNEIASLNLVKSKEEEKIKGQNALIKIKQNEIDYCISLEKDEMKKFPLWNFEIESIEVDINDGFIEHMTALGKVKLPVIDESLIRKVCQIPEGTESTLKEMLENFYNERMVKEIFNNIIGKELKFENEFPIGFSSKSDFADLHKYNLYAFEGAEKIFSLPVTNVITLYVQRHQNDRLDFSPKDQVVSLPSDDFARSNAVELKKETSSKILSLNIYSDFLGLKEGNPNGLLQFEVEKNIPLWTKRMVLGVGRSSNLGLVNYINFNLTWAKIGDENRQLQVKYADRYVNNEYRPDRYVTFLDMIKYENTSVGADLNIASFDFPLLKARIELNAGIHYGRVNVVDTLATDVTKRFDKNVNLIRAYPDFILRIRPEERFGAYLRFRPFKTIVPNNEEFYTVSSENDFVNEQKLTSKWLHRFELGTYYAPSPKGDNKFFFRYRYTNTSDWETNGYGEFQVGYLVYLKF
;
A
#
# COMPACT_ATOMS: atom_id res chain seq x y z
N MET A 1 46.83 -32.92 16.71
CA MET A 1 47.13 -33.23 15.28
C MET A 1 45.92 -33.76 14.50
N LYS A 2 45.12 -34.70 15.05
CA LYS A 2 43.92 -35.26 14.38
C LYS A 2 42.85 -34.24 13.92
N LEU A 3 42.65 -33.13 14.67
CA LEU A 3 41.68 -32.07 14.32
C LEU A 3 42.15 -31.18 13.14
N LYS A 4 43.47 -30.89 13.04
CA LYS A 4 44.04 -30.19 11.87
C LYS A 4 43.92 -31.05 10.62
N LEU A 5 44.10 -32.36 10.75
CA LEU A 5 43.90 -33.28 9.64
C LEU A 5 42.42 -33.33 9.22
N HIS A 6 41.45 -33.34 10.14
CA HIS A 6 40.03 -33.33 9.78
C HIS A 6 39.56 -31.99 9.16
N PHE A 7 40.07 -30.84 9.60
CA PHE A 7 39.76 -29.55 8.97
C PHE A 7 40.47 -29.34 7.63
N LEU A 8 41.73 -29.79 7.51
CA LEU A 8 42.42 -29.81 6.21
C LEU A 8 41.73 -30.81 5.28
N PHE A 9 41.29 -31.98 5.76
CA PHE A 9 40.47 -32.92 4.99
C PHE A 9 39.13 -32.28 4.62
N LEU A 10 38.47 -31.54 5.53
CA LEU A 10 37.23 -30.83 5.23
C LEU A 10 37.44 -29.77 4.13
N PHE A 11 38.48 -28.94 4.20
CA PHE A 11 38.77 -27.92 3.18
C PHE A 11 39.36 -28.48 1.88
N THR A 12 40.11 -29.59 1.94
CA THR A 12 40.68 -30.25 0.75
C THR A 12 39.61 -31.10 0.07
N VAL A 13 38.71 -31.74 0.81
CA VAL A 13 37.52 -32.43 0.27
C VAL A 13 36.51 -31.40 -0.25
N LEU A 14 36.24 -30.29 0.45
CA LEU A 14 35.32 -29.24 -0.03
C LEU A 14 35.89 -28.44 -1.21
N GLY A 15 37.20 -28.18 -1.23
CA GLY A 15 37.89 -27.47 -2.31
C GLY A 15 38.12 -28.32 -3.57
N LEU A 16 38.40 -29.62 -3.41
CA LEU A 16 38.52 -30.55 -4.54
C LEU A 16 37.18 -31.14 -5.00
N HIS A 17 36.09 -31.04 -4.21
CA HIS A 17 34.73 -31.41 -4.66
C HIS A 17 33.94 -30.24 -5.27
N ALA A 18 34.50 -29.04 -5.38
CA ALA A 18 33.83 -27.91 -6.04
C ALA A 18 33.69 -28.10 -7.57
N GLN A 19 34.44 -29.03 -8.17
CA GLN A 19 34.03 -29.72 -9.39
C GLN A 19 33.55 -31.11 -8.97
N LYS A 20 32.25 -31.27 -8.68
CA LYS A 20 31.63 -32.60 -8.53
C LYS A 20 31.86 -33.32 -9.86
N GLN A 21 32.90 -34.16 -9.95
CA GLN A 21 32.98 -35.17 -10.99
C GLN A 21 31.77 -36.07 -10.77
N ILE A 22 30.78 -35.90 -11.64
CA ILE A 22 29.57 -36.70 -11.63
C ILE A 22 30.01 -38.14 -11.89
N GLN A 23 29.38 -39.12 -11.23
CA GLN A 23 29.69 -40.54 -11.41
C GLN A 23 29.79 -40.86 -12.91
N PRO A 24 30.90 -41.46 -13.38
CA PRO A 24 31.08 -41.71 -14.81
C PRO A 24 30.07 -42.74 -15.31
N TYR A 25 29.66 -42.60 -16.57
CA TYR A 25 28.86 -43.61 -17.25
C TYR A 25 29.79 -44.55 -18.02
N ASN A 26 29.78 -45.84 -17.65
CA ASN A 26 30.54 -46.87 -18.35
C ASN A 26 29.70 -47.39 -19.52
N TYR A 27 30.07 -47.01 -20.73
CA TYR A 27 29.45 -47.51 -21.95
C TYR A 27 30.28 -48.65 -22.52
N SER A 28 29.74 -49.87 -22.45
CA SER A 28 30.38 -51.09 -22.95
C SER A 28 29.59 -51.68 -24.11
N VAL A 29 30.28 -52.07 -25.18
CA VAL A 29 29.67 -52.76 -26.34
C VAL A 29 30.47 -54.02 -26.63
N THR A 30 29.78 -55.16 -26.64
CA THR A 30 30.35 -56.46 -26.99
C THR A 30 30.02 -56.78 -28.46
N ASP A 31 31.04 -57.12 -29.22
CA ASP A 31 30.89 -57.69 -30.56
C ASP A 31 30.52 -59.17 -30.43
N PRO A 32 29.30 -59.58 -30.82
CA PRO A 32 28.85 -60.96 -30.67
C PRO A 32 29.66 -61.95 -31.52
N ASP A 33 30.31 -61.49 -32.58
CA ASP A 33 31.04 -62.36 -33.51
C ASP A 33 32.47 -62.66 -33.03
N ASN A 34 33.05 -61.78 -32.20
CA ASN A 34 34.46 -61.84 -31.78
C ASN A 34 34.65 -61.94 -30.25
N ASP A 35 33.56 -61.98 -29.47
CA ASP A 35 33.54 -61.95 -27.99
C ASP A 35 34.38 -60.80 -27.38
N LYS A 36 34.60 -59.74 -28.17
CA LYS A 36 35.40 -58.58 -27.78
C LYS A 36 34.49 -57.52 -27.23
N THR A 37 34.78 -57.06 -26.01
CA THR A 37 34.06 -55.95 -25.37
C THR A 37 34.94 -54.72 -25.33
N GLU A 38 34.43 -53.63 -25.88
CA GLU A 38 35.05 -52.31 -25.76
C GLU A 38 34.29 -51.50 -24.71
N THR A 39 35.02 -50.72 -23.91
CA THR A 39 34.43 -49.86 -22.88
C THR A 39 35.03 -48.46 -22.95
N ILE A 40 34.17 -47.45 -22.97
CA ILE A 40 34.53 -46.05 -22.70
C ILE A 40 33.83 -45.58 -21.43
N MET A 41 34.51 -44.73 -20.68
CA MET A 41 33.96 -44.02 -19.54
C MET A 41 33.67 -42.58 -19.94
N ILE A 42 32.45 -42.12 -19.72
CA ILE A 42 32.01 -40.77 -20.01
C ILE A 42 31.97 -40.02 -18.67
N TYR A 43 32.78 -38.98 -18.53
CA TYR A 43 32.80 -38.10 -17.36
C TYR A 43 32.03 -36.84 -17.69
N ALA A 44 31.24 -36.33 -16.76
CA ALA A 44 30.58 -35.04 -16.88
C ALA A 44 31.07 -34.08 -15.80
N ALA A 45 31.44 -32.87 -16.21
CA ALA A 45 31.74 -31.74 -15.35
C ALA A 45 30.75 -30.61 -15.67
N ALA A 46 30.05 -30.12 -14.66
CA ALA A 46 29.08 -29.05 -14.84
C ALA A 46 29.70 -27.70 -14.49
N SER A 47 29.61 -26.74 -15.40
CA SER A 47 29.96 -25.33 -15.13
C SER A 47 28.72 -24.49 -14.79
N SER A 48 27.55 -24.90 -15.30
CA SER A 48 26.22 -24.36 -14.98
C SER A 48 25.12 -25.38 -15.38
N VAL A 49 23.86 -25.10 -15.02
CA VAL A 49 22.69 -25.97 -15.34
C VAL A 49 22.57 -26.28 -16.84
N ASN A 50 23.03 -25.38 -17.71
CA ASN A 50 22.90 -25.53 -19.16
C ASN A 50 24.23 -25.83 -19.88
N ASN A 51 25.37 -25.81 -19.18
CA ASN A 51 26.68 -25.99 -19.81
C ASN A 51 27.46 -27.13 -19.11
N LEU A 52 27.36 -28.31 -19.69
CA LEU A 52 28.05 -29.53 -19.27
C LEU A 52 29.21 -29.81 -20.22
N THR A 53 30.39 -30.02 -19.66
CA THR A 53 31.56 -30.51 -20.39
C THR A 53 31.68 -32.00 -20.14
N PHE A 54 31.71 -32.79 -21.20
CA PHE A 54 31.92 -34.23 -21.15
C PHE A 54 33.36 -34.55 -21.53
N THR A 55 33.98 -35.52 -20.86
CA THR A 55 35.33 -36.01 -21.18
C THR A 55 35.29 -37.51 -21.36
N LEU A 56 35.88 -38.02 -22.44
CA LEU A 56 35.93 -39.45 -22.71
C LEU A 56 37.24 -40.05 -22.19
N LYS A 57 37.13 -41.18 -21.49
CA LYS A 57 38.26 -41.93 -20.97
C LYS A 57 38.14 -43.41 -21.30
N ASN A 58 39.25 -44.13 -21.27
CA ASN A 58 39.24 -45.58 -21.42
C ASN A 58 38.89 -46.29 -20.10
N ALA A 59 38.77 -47.62 -20.13
CA ALA A 59 38.49 -48.45 -18.94
C ALA A 59 39.57 -48.38 -17.84
N LYS A 60 40.77 -47.85 -18.14
CA LYS A 60 41.85 -47.61 -17.18
C LYS A 60 41.87 -46.18 -16.62
N ASP A 61 40.84 -45.38 -16.92
CA ASP A 61 40.71 -43.98 -16.51
C ASP A 61 41.74 -43.02 -17.15
N GLU A 62 42.31 -43.41 -18.29
CA GLU A 62 43.17 -42.55 -19.11
C GLU A 62 42.31 -41.72 -20.09
N VAL A 63 42.63 -40.43 -20.24
CA VAL A 63 41.91 -39.54 -21.18
C VAL A 63 42.15 -39.97 -22.62
N LEU A 64 41.06 -40.09 -23.39
CA LEU A 64 41.14 -40.39 -24.81
C LEU A 64 41.55 -39.14 -25.59
N ILE A 65 42.45 -39.31 -26.55
CA ILE A 65 42.96 -38.23 -27.40
C ILE A 65 42.37 -38.34 -28.80
N ASN A 66 42.15 -37.18 -29.43
CA ASN A 66 41.69 -37.10 -30.81
C ASN A 66 42.86 -37.16 -31.80
N ASN A 67 42.55 -37.10 -33.10
CA ASN A 67 43.54 -37.12 -34.16
C ASN A 67 44.55 -35.95 -34.11
N ASP A 68 44.24 -34.86 -33.39
CA ASP A 68 45.12 -33.70 -33.18
C ASP A 68 45.93 -33.78 -31.87
N ASP A 69 45.97 -34.97 -31.24
CA ASP A 69 46.61 -35.20 -29.93
C ASP A 69 46.04 -34.34 -28.79
N LYS A 70 44.77 -33.90 -28.91
CA LYS A 70 44.05 -33.17 -27.85
C LYS A 70 43.12 -34.10 -27.08
N GLU A 71 42.92 -33.80 -25.81
CA GLU A 71 41.93 -34.47 -24.97
C GLU A 71 40.52 -34.36 -25.57
N ILE A 72 39.81 -35.48 -25.66
CA ILE A 72 38.45 -35.52 -26.18
C ILE A 72 37.50 -35.03 -25.09
N SER A 73 37.15 -33.75 -25.21
CA SER A 73 36.10 -33.12 -24.42
C SER A 73 35.13 -32.37 -25.32
N PHE A 74 33.86 -32.33 -24.92
CA PHE A 74 32.82 -31.60 -25.66
C PHE A 74 31.85 -30.91 -24.71
N GLN A 75 31.42 -29.71 -25.09
CA GLN A 75 30.39 -28.96 -24.38
C GLN A 75 29.06 -29.13 -25.09
N VAL A 76 27.98 -29.32 -24.32
CA VAL A 76 26.63 -29.46 -24.88
C VAL A 76 25.77 -28.30 -24.40
N PHE A 77 25.36 -27.43 -25.33
CA PHE A 77 24.43 -26.34 -25.09
C PHE A 77 23.49 -26.15 -26.30
N PRO A 78 22.15 -26.18 -26.13
CA PRO A 78 21.43 -26.61 -24.92
C PRO A 78 21.62 -28.12 -24.66
N PHE A 79 21.55 -28.54 -23.40
CA PHE A 79 21.62 -29.97 -23.03
C PHE A 79 20.30 -30.70 -23.36
N THR A 80 20.16 -31.08 -24.64
CA THR A 80 19.04 -31.89 -25.16
C THR A 80 19.55 -33.24 -25.64
N GLU A 81 18.68 -34.26 -25.71
CA GLU A 81 19.03 -35.60 -26.20
C GLU A 81 19.70 -35.56 -27.59
N VAL A 82 19.16 -34.73 -28.49
CA VAL A 82 19.66 -34.57 -29.86
C VAL A 82 21.04 -33.90 -29.89
N SER A 83 21.21 -32.79 -29.15
CA SER A 83 22.47 -32.06 -29.08
C SER A 83 23.57 -32.92 -28.46
N PHE A 84 23.25 -33.59 -27.34
CA PHE A 84 24.16 -34.51 -26.67
C PHE A 84 24.56 -35.68 -27.57
N GLY A 85 23.59 -36.30 -28.25
CA GLY A 85 23.85 -37.42 -29.16
C GLY A 85 24.81 -37.03 -30.28
N LYS A 86 24.61 -35.86 -30.91
CA LYS A 86 25.49 -35.36 -31.96
C LYS A 86 26.93 -35.16 -31.45
N HIS A 87 27.10 -34.42 -30.35
CA HIS A 87 28.43 -34.14 -29.81
C HIS A 87 29.15 -35.39 -29.30
N LEU A 88 28.43 -36.33 -28.68
CA LEU A 88 28.99 -37.61 -28.26
C LEU A 88 29.47 -38.44 -29.45
N THR A 89 28.72 -38.43 -30.56
CA THR A 89 29.07 -39.13 -31.79
C THR A 89 30.34 -38.55 -32.41
N ASP A 90 30.39 -37.22 -32.54
CA ASP A 90 31.56 -36.50 -33.06
C ASP A 90 32.80 -36.80 -32.21
N ALA A 91 32.65 -36.78 -30.88
CA ALA A 91 33.72 -37.08 -29.94
C ALA A 91 34.24 -38.53 -30.09
N ILE A 92 33.35 -39.51 -30.20
CA ILE A 92 33.73 -40.92 -30.34
C ILE A 92 34.39 -41.20 -31.70
N ASN A 93 33.90 -40.58 -32.76
CA ASN A 93 34.51 -40.71 -34.09
C ASN A 93 35.91 -40.10 -34.15
N SER A 94 36.18 -39.08 -33.32
CA SER A 94 37.48 -38.41 -33.27
C SER A 94 38.59 -39.20 -32.56
N ILE A 95 38.26 -40.30 -31.85
CA ILE A 95 39.23 -41.10 -31.07
C ILE A 95 40.37 -41.60 -31.97
N LYS A 96 41.60 -41.19 -31.66
CA LYS A 96 42.82 -41.62 -32.38
C LYS A 96 43.15 -43.08 -32.02
N PRO A 97 43.42 -43.96 -33.00
CA PRO A 97 43.94 -45.29 -32.73
C PRO A 97 45.33 -45.19 -32.06
N LYS A 98 45.62 -46.02 -31.04
CA LYS A 98 46.99 -46.07 -30.48
C LYS A 98 47.92 -46.70 -31.52
N GLU A 99 49.06 -46.05 -31.80
CA GLU A 99 50.02 -46.44 -32.86
C GLU A 99 50.58 -47.87 -32.73
N ASN A 100 50.44 -48.51 -31.56
CA ASN A 100 50.90 -49.88 -31.29
C ASN A 100 49.76 -50.88 -30.99
N ASP A 101 48.49 -50.49 -31.04
CA ASP A 101 47.37 -51.42 -30.93
C ASP A 101 46.97 -51.90 -32.34
N ALA A 102 47.49 -53.07 -32.74
CA ALA A 102 47.12 -53.73 -34.00
C ALA A 102 45.60 -54.01 -34.11
N GLU A 103 44.91 -53.99 -32.97
CA GLU A 103 43.46 -54.05 -32.88
C GLU A 103 42.91 -52.66 -32.52
N ASN A 104 42.46 -51.94 -33.54
CA ASN A 104 41.80 -50.63 -33.46
C ASN A 104 40.71 -50.63 -32.34
N THR A 105 41.08 -50.17 -31.14
CA THR A 105 40.52 -50.59 -29.84
C THR A 105 39.13 -50.04 -29.52
N TYR A 106 38.57 -49.22 -30.41
CA TYR A 106 37.27 -48.55 -30.24
C TYR A 106 36.38 -48.65 -31.48
N GLU A 107 36.66 -49.58 -32.40
CA GLU A 107 35.91 -49.71 -33.66
C GLU A 107 34.50 -50.24 -33.46
N ILE A 108 34.28 -51.11 -32.47
CA ILE A 108 32.95 -51.65 -32.17
C ILE A 108 32.05 -50.52 -31.66
N ILE A 109 32.55 -49.70 -30.74
CA ILE A 109 31.86 -48.52 -30.21
C ILE A 109 31.64 -47.49 -31.32
N LYS A 110 32.67 -47.17 -32.14
CA LYS A 110 32.55 -46.24 -33.26
C LYS A 110 31.43 -46.67 -34.20
N LYS A 111 31.46 -47.91 -34.70
CA LYS A 111 30.43 -48.47 -35.61
C LYS A 111 29.04 -48.51 -34.98
N ARG A 112 28.95 -48.77 -33.68
CA ARG A 112 27.68 -48.79 -32.95
C ARG A 112 27.05 -47.40 -32.92
N ILE A 113 27.84 -46.36 -32.62
CA ILE A 113 27.35 -44.99 -32.43
C ILE A 113 27.25 -44.20 -33.74
N THR A 114 28.06 -44.45 -34.77
CA THR A 114 27.94 -43.75 -36.08
C THR A 114 26.62 -43.99 -36.80
N ASN A 115 25.86 -45.01 -36.40
CA ASN A 115 24.55 -45.33 -36.97
C ASN A 115 23.40 -44.50 -36.34
N LEU A 116 23.67 -43.31 -35.81
CA LEU A 116 22.61 -42.43 -35.33
C LEU A 116 21.89 -41.78 -36.51
N SER A 117 20.57 -41.93 -36.53
CA SER A 117 19.65 -41.28 -37.46
C SER A 117 18.51 -40.71 -36.65
N ASP A 118 18.07 -39.49 -36.96
CA ASP A 118 16.90 -38.87 -36.34
C ASP A 118 15.63 -39.72 -36.56
N ASN A 119 15.61 -40.53 -37.63
CA ASN A 119 14.56 -41.51 -37.93
C ASN A 119 15.19 -42.90 -38.14
N PRO A 120 15.40 -43.70 -37.08
CA PRO A 120 16.07 -45.00 -37.19
C PRO A 120 15.18 -46.05 -37.87
N THR A 121 15.56 -46.49 -39.07
CA THR A 121 14.81 -47.49 -39.86
C THR A 121 15.30 -48.92 -39.60
N SER A 122 16.59 -49.10 -39.31
CA SER A 122 17.19 -50.41 -39.03
C SER A 122 17.29 -50.71 -37.52
N GLN A 123 17.34 -52.00 -37.16
CA GLN A 123 17.52 -52.43 -35.77
C GLN A 123 18.83 -51.90 -35.18
N LYS A 124 19.92 -51.86 -35.97
CA LYS A 124 21.21 -51.31 -35.51
C LYS A 124 21.11 -49.82 -35.16
N GLN A 125 20.41 -49.02 -35.98
CA GLN A 125 20.16 -47.60 -35.70
C GLN A 125 19.25 -47.41 -34.47
N LYS A 126 18.21 -48.24 -34.30
CA LYS A 126 17.34 -48.19 -33.11
C LYS A 126 18.11 -48.45 -31.82
N ILE A 127 19.04 -49.39 -31.83
CA ILE A 127 19.86 -49.66 -30.64
C ILE A 127 20.86 -48.54 -30.40
N ALA A 128 21.49 -47.98 -31.43
CA ALA A 128 22.38 -46.82 -31.29
C ALA A 128 21.67 -45.60 -30.66
N VAL A 129 20.46 -45.29 -31.12
CA VAL A 129 19.60 -44.23 -30.54
C VAL A 129 19.26 -44.54 -29.08
N GLN A 130 18.92 -45.79 -28.77
CA GLN A 130 18.60 -46.18 -27.39
C GLN A 130 19.82 -46.12 -26.47
N ASP A 131 21.01 -46.51 -26.95
CA ASP A 131 22.26 -46.42 -26.20
C ASP A 131 22.57 -44.95 -25.84
N VAL A 132 22.49 -44.03 -26.81
CA VAL A 132 22.66 -42.59 -26.57
C VAL A 132 21.59 -42.05 -25.61
N ARG A 133 20.34 -42.46 -25.78
CA ARG A 133 19.25 -42.07 -24.86
C ARG A 133 19.51 -42.52 -23.44
N ASN A 134 20.01 -43.73 -23.22
CA ASN A 134 20.34 -44.25 -21.90
C ASN A 134 21.45 -43.42 -21.25
N ILE A 135 22.50 -43.09 -22.01
CA ILE A 135 23.60 -42.22 -21.55
C ILE A 135 23.05 -40.82 -21.20
N TYR A 136 22.25 -40.23 -22.10
CA TYR A 136 21.62 -38.93 -21.87
C TYR A 136 20.72 -38.94 -20.62
N GLN A 137 19.86 -39.96 -20.46
CA GLN A 137 18.96 -40.06 -19.32
C GLN A 137 19.72 -40.21 -18.00
N PHE A 138 20.83 -40.96 -17.98
CA PHE A 138 21.71 -41.06 -16.81
C PHE A 138 22.26 -39.69 -16.42
N PHE A 139 22.85 -38.96 -17.37
CA PHE A 139 23.39 -37.62 -17.07
C PHE A 139 22.28 -36.61 -16.78
N ASN A 140 21.14 -36.66 -17.46
CA ASN A 140 20.01 -35.80 -17.17
C ASN A 140 19.47 -36.07 -15.76
N ALA A 141 19.36 -37.33 -15.33
CA ALA A 141 18.98 -37.67 -13.96
C ALA A 141 20.02 -37.18 -12.93
N LEU A 142 21.30 -37.22 -13.26
CA LEU A 142 22.37 -36.71 -12.39
C LEU A 142 22.45 -35.20 -12.36
N VAL A 143 22.19 -34.52 -13.48
CA VAL A 143 22.09 -33.06 -13.60
C VAL A 143 20.86 -32.58 -12.84
N ILE A 144 19.71 -33.22 -13.05
CA ILE A 144 18.51 -33.00 -12.26
C ILE A 144 18.82 -33.24 -10.78
N THR A 145 19.44 -34.35 -10.40
CA THR A 145 19.78 -34.58 -8.97
C THR A 145 20.76 -33.55 -8.44
N ALA A 146 21.79 -33.17 -9.19
CA ALA A 146 22.82 -32.22 -8.78
C ALA A 146 22.30 -30.78 -8.68
N PHE A 147 21.32 -30.40 -9.50
CA PHE A 147 20.77 -29.04 -9.59
C PHE A 147 19.36 -28.88 -9.00
N VAL A 148 18.58 -29.95 -8.82
CA VAL A 148 17.28 -29.93 -8.10
C VAL A 148 17.49 -29.61 -6.62
N TYR A 149 18.64 -29.96 -6.04
CA TYR A 149 18.99 -29.48 -4.68
C TYR A 149 19.21 -27.97 -4.59
N ASP A 150 19.35 -27.26 -5.72
CA ASP A 150 19.44 -25.79 -5.77
C ASP A 150 18.09 -25.13 -6.19
N THR A 151 17.01 -25.91 -6.35
CA THR A 151 15.66 -25.33 -6.41
C THR A 151 15.24 -24.90 -5.02
N GLU A 152 14.81 -23.65 -4.89
CA GLU A 152 14.41 -23.09 -3.60
C GLU A 152 13.27 -23.93 -2.99
N PRO A 153 13.50 -24.60 -1.85
CA PRO A 153 12.48 -25.47 -1.27
C PRO A 153 11.29 -24.62 -0.83
N VAL A 154 10.06 -25.14 -0.94
CA VAL A 154 8.87 -24.43 -0.45
C VAL A 154 8.87 -24.41 1.08
N ALA A 155 8.81 -23.23 1.68
CA ALA A 155 8.67 -23.03 3.12
C ALA A 155 7.25 -23.37 3.58
N GLY A 156 6.27 -22.87 2.82
CA GLY A 156 4.86 -23.04 3.08
C GLY A 156 4.00 -22.29 2.08
N VAL A 157 2.71 -22.34 2.30
CA VAL A 157 1.70 -21.64 1.50
C VAL A 157 1.01 -20.62 2.39
N LEU A 158 1.16 -19.34 2.06
CA LEU A 158 0.50 -18.22 2.71
C LEU A 158 -0.82 -17.95 1.99
N LYS A 159 -1.93 -18.11 2.70
CA LYS A 159 -3.27 -17.79 2.22
C LYS A 159 -3.68 -16.42 2.70
N TYR A 160 -4.35 -15.66 1.85
CA TYR A 160 -4.79 -14.31 2.15
C TYR A 160 -6.27 -14.10 1.79
N THR A 161 -6.81 -12.94 2.16
CA THR A 161 -8.14 -12.49 1.72
C THR A 161 -8.04 -11.05 1.23
N LEU A 162 -8.82 -10.72 0.20
CA LEU A 162 -8.94 -9.35 -0.31
C LEU A 162 -10.17 -8.61 0.23
N ASN A 163 -11.05 -9.31 0.94
CA ASN A 163 -12.22 -8.71 1.57
C ASN A 163 -12.18 -8.97 3.06
N THR A 164 -12.29 -7.91 3.84
CA THR A 164 -12.20 -7.98 5.29
C THR A 164 -12.98 -6.87 5.97
N THR A 165 -13.02 -6.90 7.30
CA THR A 165 -13.60 -5.83 8.11
C THR A 165 -12.53 -5.14 8.94
N ILE A 166 -12.61 -3.82 9.03
CA ILE A 166 -11.74 -2.97 9.86
C ILE A 166 -12.56 -2.41 11.01
N ALA A 167 -11.95 -2.30 12.18
CA ALA A 167 -12.57 -1.73 13.37
C ALA A 167 -11.94 -0.38 13.72
N LYS A 168 -12.71 0.51 14.33
CA LYS A 168 -12.14 1.63 15.08
C LYS A 168 -11.27 1.06 16.21
N LYS A 169 -10.15 1.71 16.52
CA LYS A 169 -9.21 1.19 17.53
C LYS A 169 -9.88 0.95 18.89
N ASN A 170 -10.79 1.84 19.32
CA ASN A 170 -11.44 1.77 20.62
C ASN A 170 -12.97 1.76 20.51
N ILE A 171 -13.62 0.83 21.24
CA ILE A 171 -15.06 0.72 21.45
C ILE A 171 -15.29 0.75 22.97
N GLU A 172 -16.13 1.66 23.46
CA GLU A 172 -16.40 1.85 24.90
C GLU A 172 -15.11 1.99 25.75
N GLY A 173 -14.11 2.70 25.24
CA GLY A 173 -12.82 2.92 25.91
C GLY A 173 -11.88 1.71 25.93
N GLN A 174 -12.26 0.59 25.31
CA GLN A 174 -11.41 -0.61 25.18
C GLN A 174 -10.99 -0.80 23.74
N ASN A 175 -9.83 -1.44 23.52
CA ASN A 175 -9.45 -1.84 22.18
C ASN A 175 -10.54 -2.75 21.56
N ALA A 176 -10.95 -2.49 20.31
CA ALA A 176 -12.09 -3.17 19.69
C ALA A 176 -11.94 -4.70 19.65
N ASP A 177 -10.76 -5.22 19.34
CA ASP A 177 -10.56 -6.67 19.34
C ASP A 177 -10.68 -7.24 20.75
N LEU A 178 -10.11 -6.56 21.74
CA LEU A 178 -10.24 -6.96 23.15
C LEU A 178 -11.70 -6.89 23.62
N TYR A 179 -12.46 -5.89 23.15
CA TYR A 179 -13.89 -5.74 23.40
C TYR A 179 -14.64 -6.99 22.91
N PHE A 180 -14.56 -7.30 21.61
CA PHE A 180 -15.26 -8.45 21.04
C PHE A 180 -14.78 -9.78 21.59
N LEU A 181 -13.49 -9.91 21.90
CA LEU A 181 -12.92 -11.12 22.51
C LEU A 181 -13.49 -11.37 23.92
N LYS A 182 -13.60 -10.32 24.73
CA LYS A 182 -14.21 -10.41 26.07
C LYS A 182 -15.70 -10.67 25.96
N SER A 183 -16.41 -9.95 25.09
CA SER A 183 -17.84 -10.14 24.81
C SER A 183 -18.14 -11.57 24.37
N ALA A 184 -17.38 -12.15 23.44
CA ALA A 184 -17.52 -13.55 23.03
C ALA A 184 -17.25 -14.55 24.17
N LYS A 185 -16.28 -14.26 25.05
CA LYS A 185 -16.00 -15.08 26.24
C LYS A 185 -17.13 -15.00 27.25
N HIS A 186 -17.74 -13.83 27.44
CA HIS A 186 -18.91 -13.61 28.29
C HIS A 186 -20.13 -14.35 27.75
N LEU A 187 -20.48 -14.14 26.48
CA LEU A 187 -21.59 -14.81 25.82
C LEU A 187 -21.47 -16.34 25.89
N ARG A 188 -20.25 -16.87 25.70
CA ARG A 188 -19.99 -18.31 25.87
C ARG A 188 -20.31 -18.79 27.29
N LYS A 189 -19.94 -18.02 28.33
CA LYS A 189 -20.27 -18.41 29.70
C LYS A 189 -21.78 -18.38 29.93
N HIS A 190 -22.46 -17.36 29.40
CA HIS A 190 -23.91 -17.21 29.51
C HIS A 190 -24.65 -18.43 28.91
N ILE A 191 -24.27 -18.83 27.69
CA ILE A 191 -24.89 -19.97 26.99
C ILE A 191 -24.55 -21.33 27.62
N ILE A 192 -23.33 -21.52 28.11
CA ILE A 192 -22.89 -22.84 28.63
C ILE A 192 -23.39 -23.11 30.04
N TYR A 193 -23.40 -22.09 30.90
CA TYR A 193 -23.60 -22.28 32.34
C TYR A 193 -25.01 -21.93 32.80
N ASP A 194 -25.92 -21.58 31.87
CA ASP A 194 -27.34 -21.26 32.12
C ASP A 194 -27.51 -20.43 33.39
N ALA A 195 -26.72 -19.35 33.49
CA ALA A 195 -26.50 -18.65 34.74
C ALA A 195 -27.65 -17.68 35.00
N ASP A 196 -28.81 -18.23 35.35
CA ASP A 196 -30.04 -17.51 35.73
C ASP A 196 -29.90 -16.65 37.00
N ALA A 197 -28.77 -16.64 37.70
CA ALA A 197 -28.75 -16.14 39.08
C ALA A 197 -27.83 -14.94 39.39
N ASN A 198 -26.84 -14.54 38.57
CA ASN A 198 -25.88 -13.51 39.02
C ASN A 198 -25.04 -12.82 37.91
N CYS A 199 -25.59 -12.58 36.72
CA CYS A 199 -24.99 -11.58 35.81
C CYS A 199 -25.24 -10.16 36.38
N LYS A 200 -24.48 -9.79 37.43
CA LYS A 200 -24.37 -8.40 37.87
C LYS A 200 -23.96 -7.56 36.65
N LYS A 201 -24.74 -6.52 36.33
CA LYS A 201 -24.52 -5.47 35.30
C LYS A 201 -23.26 -5.73 34.46
N GLU A 202 -23.45 -6.41 33.34
CA GLU A 202 -22.38 -6.74 32.40
C GLU A 202 -21.69 -5.43 31.94
N PRO A 203 -20.35 -5.40 31.83
CA PRO A 203 -19.63 -4.17 31.47
C PRO A 203 -19.75 -3.79 29.99
N PHE A 204 -20.49 -4.55 29.17
CA PHE A 204 -20.58 -4.37 27.71
C PHE A 204 -22.04 -4.21 27.26
N LYS A 205 -22.41 -3.02 26.77
CA LYS A 205 -23.78 -2.74 26.33
C LYS A 205 -24.27 -3.68 25.21
N LEU A 206 -23.36 -4.10 24.34
CA LEU A 206 -23.67 -5.03 23.25
C LEU A 206 -24.14 -6.40 23.78
N ILE A 207 -23.50 -6.92 24.83
CA ILE A 207 -23.87 -8.24 25.37
C ILE A 207 -25.22 -8.19 26.08
N GLU A 208 -25.50 -7.11 26.80
CA GLU A 208 -26.82 -6.87 27.40
C GLU A 208 -27.92 -6.93 26.33
N LYS A 209 -27.78 -6.18 25.23
CA LYS A 209 -28.71 -6.23 24.10
C LYS A 209 -28.85 -7.62 23.47
N VAL A 210 -27.74 -8.33 23.25
CA VAL A 210 -27.76 -9.68 22.65
C VAL A 210 -28.45 -10.70 23.54
N CYS A 211 -28.29 -10.60 24.86
CA CYS A 211 -28.93 -11.50 25.82
C CYS A 211 -30.41 -11.14 26.05
N GLU A 212 -30.78 -9.86 25.97
CA GLU A 212 -32.17 -9.40 26.08
C GLU A 212 -33.02 -9.70 24.83
N ASP A 213 -32.40 -9.81 23.65
CA ASP A 213 -33.08 -10.22 22.41
C ASP A 213 -33.06 -11.76 22.23
N PRO A 214 -34.20 -12.46 22.43
CA PRO A 214 -34.26 -13.91 22.34
C PRO A 214 -33.82 -14.46 20.98
N LYS A 215 -34.06 -13.71 19.90
CA LYS A 215 -33.71 -14.15 18.53
C LYS A 215 -32.20 -14.10 18.30
N SER A 216 -31.54 -13.04 18.77
CA SER A 216 -30.09 -12.91 18.71
C SER A 216 -29.41 -13.96 19.57
N LEU A 217 -29.89 -14.20 20.80
CA LEU A 217 -29.35 -15.24 21.67
C LEU A 217 -29.52 -16.64 21.07
N GLN A 218 -30.66 -16.93 20.43
CA GLN A 218 -30.92 -18.23 19.79
C GLN A 218 -29.90 -18.55 18.69
N LEU A 219 -29.45 -17.56 17.90
CA LEU A 219 -28.43 -17.74 16.86
C LEU A 219 -27.12 -18.35 17.41
N PHE A 220 -26.74 -17.97 18.62
CA PHE A 220 -25.54 -18.50 19.27
C PHE A 220 -25.81 -19.86 19.93
N LYS A 221 -27.00 -20.05 20.54
CA LYS A 221 -27.42 -21.35 21.09
C LYS A 221 -27.43 -22.43 20.01
N ASP A 222 -28.07 -22.15 18.87
CA ASP A 222 -28.14 -23.06 17.72
C ASP A 222 -26.75 -23.46 17.23
N PHE A 223 -25.81 -22.51 17.09
CA PHE A 223 -24.44 -22.84 16.67
C PHE A 223 -23.72 -23.72 17.70
N TYR A 224 -23.88 -23.43 18.98
CA TYR A 224 -23.26 -24.21 20.06
C TYR A 224 -23.80 -25.64 20.12
N GLU A 225 -25.13 -25.81 20.07
CA GLU A 225 -25.80 -27.11 20.11
C GLU A 225 -25.46 -27.98 18.89
N ASN A 226 -25.35 -27.37 17.71
CA ASN A 226 -24.96 -28.06 16.48
C ASN A 226 -23.45 -28.38 16.39
N THR A 227 -22.62 -27.85 17.30
CA THR A 227 -21.19 -28.14 17.32
C THR A 227 -20.93 -29.47 18.03
N LYS A 228 -20.48 -30.50 17.28
CA LYS A 228 -20.13 -31.83 17.83
C LYS A 228 -19.25 -31.73 19.08
N GLY A 229 -19.75 -32.26 20.20
CA GLY A 229 -19.08 -32.23 21.50
C GLY A 229 -19.04 -30.83 22.11
N PRO A 230 -20.20 -30.20 22.44
CA PRO A 230 -20.29 -28.81 22.88
C PRO A 230 -19.38 -28.49 24.09
N ASN A 231 -19.19 -29.46 24.98
CA ASN A 231 -18.34 -29.30 26.16
C ASN A 231 -16.83 -29.50 25.91
N THR A 232 -16.42 -29.86 24.70
CA THR A 232 -15.00 -30.05 24.36
C THR A 232 -14.26 -28.73 24.21
N TYR A 233 -12.94 -28.73 24.46
CA TYR A 233 -12.09 -27.56 24.22
C TYR A 233 -12.19 -27.06 22.77
N LYS A 234 -12.24 -27.97 21.80
CA LYS A 234 -12.35 -27.65 20.37
C LYS A 234 -13.67 -26.93 20.05
N ALA A 235 -14.80 -27.37 20.62
CA ALA A 235 -16.08 -26.67 20.47
C ALA A 235 -16.05 -25.28 21.12
N LYS A 236 -15.46 -25.16 22.32
CA LYS A 236 -15.30 -23.88 23.02
C LYS A 236 -14.45 -22.85 22.27
N VAL A 237 -13.45 -23.28 21.50
CA VAL A 237 -12.63 -22.43 20.63
C VAL A 237 -13.39 -22.05 19.36
N LYS A 238 -14.05 -23.01 18.70
CA LYS A 238 -14.90 -22.75 17.52
C LYS A 238 -16.03 -21.79 17.83
N PHE A 239 -16.74 -22.00 18.94
CA PHE A 239 -17.78 -21.10 19.42
C PHE A 239 -17.24 -19.71 19.67
N LYS A 240 -16.07 -19.58 20.31
CA LYS A 240 -15.46 -18.26 20.58
C LYS A 240 -15.21 -17.48 19.27
N HIS A 241 -14.62 -18.11 18.25
CA HIS A 241 -14.38 -17.44 16.97
C HIS A 241 -15.68 -17.12 16.21
N TYR A 242 -16.65 -18.04 16.22
CA TYR A 242 -17.97 -17.78 15.66
C TYR A 242 -18.66 -16.61 16.36
N ALA A 243 -18.64 -16.62 17.69
CA ALA A 243 -19.28 -15.60 18.51
C ALA A 243 -18.64 -14.24 18.30
N GLU A 244 -17.31 -14.17 18.26
CA GLU A 244 -16.59 -12.93 17.96
C GLU A 244 -16.99 -12.37 16.58
N LYS A 245 -17.03 -13.21 15.54
CA LYS A 245 -17.46 -12.81 14.20
C LYS A 245 -18.91 -12.33 14.17
N LYS A 246 -19.84 -13.07 14.80
CA LYS A 246 -21.26 -12.72 14.80
C LYS A 246 -21.59 -11.53 15.68
N LEU A 247 -20.87 -11.32 16.79
CA LEU A 247 -20.99 -10.12 17.61
C LEU A 247 -20.51 -8.87 16.85
N LYS A 248 -19.45 -9.00 16.03
CA LYS A 248 -19.00 -7.96 15.12
C LYS A 248 -20.11 -7.58 14.11
N GLU A 249 -20.77 -8.56 13.51
CA GLU A 249 -21.92 -8.33 12.61
C GLU A 249 -23.13 -7.70 13.33
N LEU A 250 -23.50 -8.23 14.51
CA LEU A 250 -24.61 -7.70 15.32
C LEU A 250 -24.35 -6.30 15.84
N TYR A 251 -23.10 -5.97 16.18
CA TYR A 251 -22.72 -4.63 16.59
C TYR A 251 -23.05 -3.60 15.51
N ASN A 252 -22.71 -3.90 14.24
CA ASN A 252 -23.08 -3.06 13.11
C ASN A 252 -24.61 -2.88 13.02
N VAL A 253 -25.38 -3.96 13.25
CA VAL A 253 -26.86 -3.92 13.21
C VAL A 253 -27.42 -3.08 14.35
N TYR A 254 -26.95 -3.25 15.59
CA TYR A 254 -27.46 -2.51 16.75
C TYR A 254 -27.06 -1.02 16.75
N GLU A 255 -25.88 -0.68 16.25
CA GLU A 255 -25.47 0.73 16.06
C GLU A 255 -26.30 1.39 14.97
N LEU A 256 -26.54 0.68 13.86
CA LEU A 256 -27.41 1.16 12.79
C LEU A 256 -28.86 1.32 13.28
N GLU A 257 -29.39 0.34 14.01
CA GLU A 257 -30.71 0.41 14.62
C GLU A 257 -30.79 1.58 15.60
N GLY A 258 -29.79 1.74 16.47
CA GLY A 258 -29.72 2.84 17.42
C GLY A 258 -29.75 4.20 16.75
N LEU A 259 -29.13 4.32 15.58
CA LEU A 259 -29.16 5.53 14.78
C LEU A 259 -30.51 5.73 14.08
N ILE A 260 -31.06 4.70 13.44
CA ILE A 260 -32.37 4.77 12.77
C ILE A 260 -33.47 5.12 13.78
N LYS A 261 -33.40 4.56 14.99
CA LYS A 261 -34.33 4.83 16.11
C LYS A 261 -33.95 6.05 16.94
N GLY A 262 -32.80 6.67 16.67
CA GLY A 262 -32.30 7.81 17.42
C GLY A 262 -33.20 9.03 17.24
N GLU A 263 -33.42 9.77 18.33
CA GLU A 263 -34.24 10.99 18.32
C GLU A 263 -33.73 11.99 17.25
N ILE A 264 -32.41 12.11 17.10
CA ILE A 264 -31.80 13.05 16.15
C ILE A 264 -32.07 12.65 14.69
N PHE A 265 -32.04 11.36 14.35
CA PHE A 265 -32.37 10.91 12.99
C PHE A 265 -33.86 11.08 12.69
N SER A 266 -34.73 10.79 13.67
CA SER A 266 -36.17 11.09 13.57
C SER A 266 -36.42 12.58 13.32
N ASP A 267 -35.74 13.45 14.07
CA ASP A 267 -35.83 14.90 13.90
C ASP A 267 -35.32 15.36 12.53
N TYR A 268 -34.23 14.77 12.03
CA TYR A 268 -33.72 15.00 10.67
C TYR A 268 -34.77 14.63 9.62
N VAL A 269 -35.38 13.44 9.71
CA VAL A 269 -36.40 12.97 8.76
C VAL A 269 -37.65 13.87 8.81
N LEU A 270 -38.07 14.27 10.01
CA LEU A 270 -39.19 15.19 10.22
C LEU A 270 -38.91 16.55 9.58
N ASN A 271 -37.75 17.16 9.87
CA ASN A 271 -37.35 18.46 9.34
C ASN A 271 -37.18 18.42 7.82
N LYS A 272 -36.62 17.33 7.26
CA LYS A 272 -36.52 17.12 5.80
C LYS A 272 -37.91 17.03 5.15
N THR A 273 -38.83 16.28 5.76
CA THR A 273 -40.20 16.15 5.25
C THR A 273 -40.93 17.50 5.26
N GLN A 274 -40.77 18.26 6.34
CA GLN A 274 -41.29 19.63 6.44
C GLN A 274 -40.66 20.54 5.39
N LEU A 275 -39.33 20.47 5.19
CA LEU A 275 -38.63 21.25 4.16
C LEU A 275 -39.15 20.94 2.75
N ILE A 276 -39.40 19.67 2.41
CA ILE A 276 -39.99 19.27 1.13
C ILE A 276 -41.38 19.87 0.96
N LYS A 277 -42.22 19.83 2.01
CA LYS A 277 -43.56 20.43 1.99
C LYS A 277 -43.48 21.94 1.80
N LEU A 278 -42.59 22.62 2.53
CA LEU A 278 -42.40 24.07 2.43
C LEU A 278 -41.93 24.49 1.03
N ASN A 279 -41.03 23.73 0.41
CA ASN A 279 -40.57 23.97 -0.96
C ASN A 279 -41.71 23.82 -1.99
N LYS A 280 -42.55 22.77 -1.85
CA LYS A 280 -43.74 22.62 -2.72
C LYS A 280 -44.72 23.78 -2.57
N GLU A 281 -44.97 24.24 -1.35
CA GLU A 281 -45.79 25.42 -1.07
C GLU A 281 -45.17 26.69 -1.69
N LEU A 282 -43.84 26.86 -1.58
CA LEU A 282 -43.12 27.96 -2.22
C LEU A 282 -43.29 27.97 -3.75
N ASP A 283 -43.21 26.79 -4.38
CA ASP A 283 -43.38 26.66 -5.83
C ASP A 283 -44.81 27.04 -6.27
N LEU A 284 -45.83 26.65 -5.49
CA LEU A 284 -47.22 27.06 -5.72
C LEU A 284 -47.41 28.57 -5.56
N LEU A 285 -46.79 29.19 -4.55
CA LEU A 285 -46.85 30.65 -4.36
C LEU A 285 -46.17 31.41 -5.51
N LYS A 286 -45.01 30.91 -5.99
CA LYS A 286 -44.32 31.47 -7.16
C LYS A 286 -45.15 31.36 -8.44
N ALA A 287 -45.84 30.24 -8.65
CA ALA A 287 -46.76 30.07 -9.77
C ALA A 287 -47.93 31.07 -9.68
N SER A 288 -48.58 31.18 -8.51
CA SER A 288 -49.66 32.13 -8.28
C SER A 288 -49.24 33.59 -8.50
N LYS A 289 -48.05 33.98 -8.02
CA LYS A 289 -47.48 35.30 -8.30
C LYS A 289 -47.31 35.54 -9.80
N THR A 290 -46.80 34.55 -10.52
CA THR A 290 -46.57 34.64 -11.97
C THR A 290 -47.91 34.84 -12.72
N ASP A 291 -48.96 34.13 -12.31
CA ASP A 291 -50.30 34.28 -12.88
C ASP A 291 -50.86 35.69 -12.65
N ILE A 292 -50.71 36.24 -11.43
CA ILE A 292 -51.13 37.61 -11.11
C ILE A 292 -50.35 38.63 -11.96
N GLU A 293 -49.04 38.44 -12.13
CA GLU A 293 -48.21 39.32 -12.97
C GLU A 293 -48.66 39.29 -14.43
N ASN A 294 -48.98 38.12 -14.96
CA ASN A 294 -49.52 37.96 -16.31
C ASN A 294 -50.88 38.66 -16.46
N LEU A 295 -51.75 38.56 -15.44
CA LEU A 295 -53.07 39.20 -15.45
C LEU A 295 -52.97 40.73 -15.38
N ILE A 296 -52.07 41.25 -14.52
CA ILE A 296 -51.75 42.69 -14.48
C ILE A 296 -51.21 43.17 -15.83
N LYS A 297 -50.32 42.40 -16.45
CA LYS A 297 -49.74 42.74 -17.76
C LYS A 297 -50.83 42.80 -18.84
N ALA A 298 -51.72 41.81 -18.90
CA ALA A 298 -52.84 41.79 -19.84
C ALA A 298 -53.78 42.98 -19.60
N LEU A 299 -54.15 43.27 -18.35
CA LEU A 299 -54.99 44.42 -18.02
C LEU A 299 -54.35 45.75 -18.42
N LYS A 300 -53.04 45.94 -18.17
CA LYS A 300 -52.29 47.14 -18.60
C LYS A 300 -52.31 47.32 -20.11
N GLN A 301 -52.11 46.26 -20.89
CA GLN A 301 -52.19 46.33 -22.35
C GLN A 301 -53.59 46.74 -22.82
N THR A 302 -54.65 46.20 -22.20
CA THR A 302 -56.02 46.61 -22.53
C THR A 302 -56.34 48.05 -22.06
N LEU A 303 -55.75 48.48 -20.93
CA LEU A 303 -55.89 49.83 -20.41
C LEU A 303 -55.24 50.85 -21.36
N GLU A 304 -54.02 50.59 -21.83
CA GLU A 304 -53.31 51.43 -22.80
C GLU A 304 -54.11 51.55 -24.11
N SER A 305 -54.67 50.44 -24.61
CA SER A 305 -55.57 50.45 -25.77
C SER A 305 -56.82 51.31 -25.53
N ASP A 306 -57.44 51.20 -24.35
CA ASP A 306 -58.66 51.95 -24.04
C ASP A 306 -58.39 53.44 -23.81
N GLU A 307 -57.26 53.78 -23.18
CA GLU A 307 -56.80 55.17 -23.01
C GLU A 307 -56.48 55.83 -24.37
N LEU A 308 -55.86 55.08 -25.30
CA LEU A 308 -55.62 55.55 -26.67
C LEU A 308 -56.93 55.82 -27.41
N LYS A 309 -57.89 54.88 -27.36
CA LYS A 309 -59.23 55.07 -27.96
C LYS A 309 -59.98 56.24 -27.34
N LEU A 310 -59.89 56.42 -26.02
CA LEU A 310 -60.50 57.57 -25.34
C LEU A 310 -59.88 58.89 -25.80
N LYS A 311 -58.55 58.93 -25.99
CA LYS A 311 -57.86 60.10 -26.51
C LYS A 311 -58.31 60.43 -27.93
N GLU A 312 -58.37 59.45 -28.83
CA GLU A 312 -58.88 59.59 -30.20
C GLU A 312 -60.32 60.11 -30.22
N LEU A 313 -61.19 59.59 -29.32
CA LEU A 313 -62.57 60.04 -29.18
C LEU A 313 -62.70 61.48 -28.65
N LYS A 314 -61.82 61.90 -27.73
CA LYS A 314 -61.78 63.28 -27.21
C LYS A 314 -61.31 64.25 -28.29
N GLU A 315 -60.24 63.92 -29.02
CA GLU A 315 -59.75 64.71 -30.15
C GLU A 315 -60.82 64.83 -31.25
N PHE A 316 -61.54 63.75 -31.55
CA PHE A 316 -62.67 63.77 -32.47
C PHE A 316 -63.79 64.73 -32.00
N LYS A 317 -64.18 64.65 -30.71
CA LYS A 317 -65.19 65.53 -30.13
C LYS A 317 -64.78 67.00 -30.23
N ASP A 318 -63.54 67.32 -29.93
CA ASP A 318 -63.02 68.69 -29.99
C ASP A 318 -62.99 69.22 -31.43
N ASN A 319 -62.58 68.40 -32.40
CA ASN A 319 -62.60 68.73 -33.83
C ASN A 319 -64.04 68.95 -34.36
N LEU A 320 -65.01 68.18 -33.86
CA LEU A 320 -66.42 68.35 -34.21
C LEU A 320 -67.00 69.65 -33.63
N ILE A 321 -66.65 69.99 -32.38
CA ILE A 321 -67.06 71.24 -31.72
C ILE A 321 -66.48 72.45 -32.48
N LEU A 322 -65.19 72.40 -32.84
CA LEU A 322 -64.53 73.45 -33.60
C LEU A 322 -65.20 73.67 -34.96
N SER A 323 -65.44 72.58 -35.71
CA SER A 323 -66.09 72.65 -37.03
C SER A 323 -67.52 73.21 -36.97
N ARG A 324 -68.29 72.89 -35.92
CA ARG A 324 -69.63 73.48 -35.70
C ARG A 324 -69.58 74.95 -35.29
N SER A 325 -68.54 75.38 -34.59
CA SER A 325 -68.33 76.79 -34.28
C SER A 325 -68.06 77.59 -35.56
N GLU A 326 -67.18 77.08 -36.43
CA GLU A 326 -66.87 77.66 -37.75
C GLU A 326 -68.12 77.75 -38.65
N GLU A 327 -68.96 76.71 -38.67
CA GLU A 327 -70.24 76.71 -39.41
C GLU A 327 -71.19 77.82 -38.95
N LYS A 328 -71.28 78.02 -37.64
CA LYS A 328 -72.16 79.04 -37.02
C LYS A 328 -71.65 80.45 -37.31
N GLU A 329 -70.34 80.65 -37.25
CA GLU A 329 -69.70 81.93 -37.58
C GLU A 329 -69.91 82.29 -39.06
N ASN A 330 -69.66 81.34 -39.97
CA ASN A 330 -69.89 81.55 -41.41
C ASN A 330 -71.37 81.77 -41.73
N SER A 331 -72.30 81.10 -41.05
CA SER A 331 -73.73 81.37 -41.21
C SER A 331 -74.12 82.78 -40.77
N THR A 332 -73.44 83.32 -39.75
CA THR A 332 -73.65 84.69 -39.27
C THR A 332 -73.07 85.71 -40.27
N LEU A 333 -71.89 85.46 -40.81
CA LEU A 333 -71.25 86.29 -41.85
C LEU A 333 -72.09 86.33 -43.14
N ILE A 334 -72.59 85.18 -43.61
CA ILE A 334 -73.49 85.09 -44.76
C ILE A 334 -74.72 85.99 -44.54
N ALA A 335 -75.37 85.89 -43.38
CA ALA A 335 -76.55 86.71 -43.07
C ALA A 335 -76.25 88.22 -43.04
N GLN A 336 -75.07 88.61 -42.54
CA GLN A 336 -74.63 90.02 -42.54
C GLN A 336 -74.34 90.54 -43.96
N ILE A 337 -73.72 89.71 -44.81
CA ILE A 337 -73.44 90.07 -46.21
C ILE A 337 -74.74 90.17 -47.01
N GLU A 338 -75.68 89.25 -46.82
CA GLU A 338 -77.00 89.30 -47.46
C GLU A 338 -77.77 90.57 -47.07
N GLN A 339 -77.75 90.95 -45.79
CA GLN A 339 -78.33 92.23 -45.35
C GLN A 339 -77.66 93.45 -45.99
N LYS A 340 -76.34 93.44 -46.15
CA LYS A 340 -75.60 94.52 -46.83
C LYS A 340 -75.97 94.58 -48.31
N ILE A 341 -76.03 93.44 -49.00
CA ILE A 341 -76.45 93.37 -50.41
C ILE A 341 -77.85 93.94 -50.59
N ASP A 342 -78.81 93.58 -49.73
CA ASP A 342 -80.17 94.11 -49.78
C ASP A 342 -80.21 95.63 -49.59
N LEU A 343 -79.42 96.15 -48.64
CA LEU A 343 -79.29 97.58 -48.41
C LEU A 343 -78.69 98.31 -49.62
N TYR A 344 -77.62 97.76 -50.21
CA TYR A 344 -76.98 98.32 -51.39
C TYR A 344 -77.88 98.26 -52.63
N ASN A 345 -78.63 97.18 -52.82
CA ASN A 345 -79.63 97.06 -53.89
C ASN A 345 -80.75 98.09 -53.73
N LYS A 346 -81.18 98.36 -52.49
CA LYS A 346 -82.17 99.40 -52.19
C LYS A 346 -81.61 100.80 -52.47
N ASN A 347 -80.36 101.05 -52.11
CA ASN A 347 -79.67 102.31 -52.40
C ASN A 347 -79.48 102.50 -53.92
N LEU A 348 -79.10 101.45 -54.65
CA LEU A 348 -78.95 101.45 -56.10
C LEU A 348 -80.26 101.85 -56.79
N LYS A 349 -81.38 101.21 -56.44
CA LYS A 349 -82.72 101.55 -56.96
C LYS A 349 -83.13 102.99 -56.65
N THR A 350 -82.73 103.51 -55.50
CA THR A 350 -83.04 104.88 -55.09
C THR A 350 -82.22 105.90 -55.88
N GLU A 351 -80.93 105.65 -56.07
CA GLU A 351 -80.03 106.54 -56.83
C GLU A 351 -80.33 106.49 -58.35
N GLU A 352 -80.65 105.32 -58.91
CA GLU A 352 -81.10 105.17 -60.30
C GLU A 352 -82.39 105.97 -60.59
N SER A 353 -83.20 106.29 -59.57
CA SER A 353 -84.43 107.09 -59.71
C SER A 353 -84.26 108.60 -59.55
N LYS A 354 -83.12 109.08 -59.00
CA LYS A 354 -82.94 110.48 -58.58
C LYS A 354 -81.90 111.27 -59.39
N THR A 355 -81.03 110.62 -60.15
CA THR A 355 -79.87 111.30 -60.76
C THR A 355 -79.36 110.58 -62.02
N THR A 356 -78.81 111.34 -62.98
CA THR A 356 -78.11 110.84 -64.19
C THR A 356 -76.60 110.68 -64.00
N ASP A 357 -76.09 110.87 -62.77
CA ASP A 357 -74.66 110.81 -62.43
C ASP A 357 -74.15 109.35 -62.41
N SER A 358 -73.64 108.89 -63.56
CA SER A 358 -73.21 107.51 -63.80
C SER A 358 -72.07 107.04 -62.89
N ILE A 359 -71.32 107.95 -62.26
CA ILE A 359 -70.15 107.61 -61.44
C ILE A 359 -70.59 107.01 -60.09
N LYS A 360 -71.62 107.57 -59.45
CA LYS A 360 -72.16 107.04 -58.18
C LYS A 360 -72.82 105.68 -58.36
N ILE A 361 -73.59 105.51 -59.44
CA ILE A 361 -74.25 104.24 -59.77
C ILE A 361 -73.21 103.14 -60.03
N ASN A 362 -72.13 103.44 -60.76
CA ASN A 362 -71.06 102.48 -61.03
C ASN A 362 -70.30 102.08 -59.76
N LYS A 363 -70.09 103.00 -58.81
CA LYS A 363 -69.44 102.68 -57.54
C LYS A 363 -70.31 101.74 -56.68
N ILE A 364 -71.62 101.97 -56.62
CA ILE A 364 -72.56 101.09 -55.91
C ILE A 364 -72.61 99.71 -56.58
N LYS A 365 -72.59 99.63 -57.92
CA LYS A 365 -72.52 98.36 -58.67
C LYS A 365 -71.21 97.60 -58.44
N GLN A 366 -70.07 98.29 -58.34
CA GLN A 366 -68.80 97.66 -57.99
C GLN A 366 -68.79 97.09 -56.56
N GLU A 367 -69.32 97.83 -55.58
CA GLU A 367 -69.42 97.33 -54.20
C GLU A 367 -70.42 96.16 -54.08
N LEU A 368 -71.52 96.18 -54.84
CA LEU A 368 -72.43 95.04 -54.96
C LEU A 368 -71.74 93.80 -55.53
N ALA A 369 -70.98 93.95 -56.62
CA ALA A 369 -70.25 92.84 -57.22
C ALA A 369 -69.19 92.24 -56.28
N LEU A 370 -68.53 93.07 -55.47
CA LEU A 370 -67.61 92.61 -54.43
C LEU A 370 -68.34 91.83 -53.32
N LEU A 371 -69.45 92.36 -52.80
CA LEU A 371 -70.24 91.69 -51.76
C LEU A 371 -70.88 90.39 -52.26
N GLU A 372 -71.32 90.33 -53.52
CA GLU A 372 -71.82 89.11 -54.15
C GLU A 372 -70.70 88.07 -54.32
N GLY A 373 -69.49 88.52 -54.67
CA GLY A 373 -68.29 87.67 -54.69
C GLY A 373 -67.98 87.07 -53.31
N ASP A 374 -67.99 87.90 -52.26
CA ASP A 374 -67.79 87.45 -50.88
C ASP A 374 -68.88 86.47 -50.44
N LEU A 375 -70.15 86.74 -50.78
CA LEU A 375 -71.28 85.86 -50.46
C LEU A 375 -71.11 84.47 -51.09
N VAL A 376 -70.67 84.40 -52.36
CA VAL A 376 -70.39 83.13 -53.04
C VAL A 376 -69.24 82.38 -52.36
N SER A 377 -68.18 83.09 -51.98
CA SER A 377 -67.04 82.51 -51.26
C SER A 377 -67.46 81.91 -49.91
N TYR A 378 -68.19 82.67 -49.08
CA TYR A 378 -68.64 82.20 -47.77
C TYR A 378 -69.70 81.08 -47.86
N LYS A 379 -70.58 81.10 -48.88
CA LYS A 379 -71.51 79.97 -49.13
C LYS A 379 -70.78 78.70 -49.53
N LEU A 380 -69.73 78.81 -50.35
CA LEU A 380 -68.88 77.68 -50.72
C LEU A 380 -68.12 77.13 -49.50
N GLU A 381 -67.58 78.01 -48.66
CA GLU A 381 -66.86 77.64 -47.45
C GLU A 381 -67.78 76.98 -46.40
N LYS A 382 -68.99 77.51 -46.21
CA LYS A 382 -70.03 76.85 -45.40
C LYS A 382 -70.34 75.44 -45.92
N LYS A 383 -70.51 75.27 -47.24
CA LYS A 383 -70.75 73.95 -47.84
C LYS A 383 -69.57 73.00 -47.64
N ASN A 384 -68.33 73.51 -47.69
CA ASN A 384 -67.14 72.71 -47.39
C ASN A 384 -67.07 72.30 -45.92
N ILE A 385 -67.45 73.19 -44.99
CA ILE A 385 -67.55 72.89 -43.56
C ILE A 385 -68.66 71.86 -43.30
N GLU A 386 -69.83 72.01 -43.92
CA GLU A 386 -70.94 71.05 -43.84
C GLU A 386 -70.50 69.67 -44.38
N ASN A 387 -69.78 69.63 -45.50
CA ASN A 387 -69.20 68.39 -46.01
C ASN A 387 -68.19 67.80 -45.01
N ARG A 388 -67.30 68.61 -44.42
CA ARG A 388 -66.33 68.15 -43.40
C ARG A 388 -67.03 67.59 -42.16
N ILE A 389 -68.10 68.24 -41.70
CA ILE A 389 -68.95 67.78 -40.59
C ILE A 389 -69.63 66.46 -40.98
N ASN A 390 -70.18 66.35 -42.18
CA ASN A 390 -70.83 65.14 -42.66
C ASN A 390 -69.84 63.99 -42.85
N THR A 391 -68.61 64.24 -43.29
CA THR A 391 -67.54 63.24 -43.35
C THR A 391 -67.15 62.79 -41.95
N LEU A 392 -66.93 63.72 -41.00
CA LEU A 392 -66.66 63.39 -39.60
C LEU A 392 -67.79 62.56 -38.96
N ILE A 393 -69.05 62.84 -39.29
CA ILE A 393 -70.21 62.10 -38.79
C ILE A 393 -70.41 60.74 -39.50
N ASN A 394 -70.10 60.63 -40.80
CA ASN A 394 -70.25 59.39 -41.56
C ASN A 394 -69.09 58.40 -41.33
N ASP A 395 -67.86 58.89 -41.13
CA ASP A 395 -66.69 58.04 -40.85
C ASP A 395 -66.78 57.38 -39.47
N GLN A 396 -67.57 57.91 -38.55
CA GLN A 396 -67.91 57.25 -37.30
C GLN A 396 -69.41 57.19 -37.13
N LYS A 397 -70.02 56.05 -37.53
CA LYS A 397 -71.39 55.67 -37.14
C LYS A 397 -71.66 56.15 -35.72
N SER A 398 -72.60 57.08 -35.62
CA SER A 398 -73.07 57.81 -34.44
C SER A 398 -73.39 56.91 -33.22
N LYS A 399 -72.34 56.41 -32.56
CA LYS A 399 -72.33 55.80 -31.22
C LYS A 399 -71.27 56.44 -30.30
N SER A 400 -70.36 57.25 -30.83
CA SER A 400 -69.11 57.68 -30.18
C SER A 400 -69.23 58.60 -28.97
N LEU A 401 -70.35 59.32 -28.78
CA LEU A 401 -70.52 60.18 -27.58
C LEU A 401 -71.05 59.41 -26.36
N ILE A 402 -71.83 58.34 -26.56
CA ILE A 402 -72.25 57.43 -25.48
C ILE A 402 -71.07 56.58 -24.99
N ASP A 403 -70.07 56.39 -25.84
CA ASP A 403 -68.91 55.56 -25.55
C ASP A 403 -67.84 56.26 -24.67
N ILE A 404 -67.69 57.59 -24.70
CA ILE A 404 -66.65 58.30 -23.89
C ILE A 404 -66.84 58.05 -22.39
N ALA A 405 -68.06 58.23 -21.87
CA ALA A 405 -68.35 58.00 -20.45
C ALA A 405 -68.19 56.52 -20.06
N LYS A 406 -68.48 55.61 -21.00
CA LYS A 406 -68.29 54.16 -20.83
C LYS A 406 -66.80 53.81 -20.80
N PHE A 407 -65.98 54.39 -21.66
CA PHE A 407 -64.52 54.23 -21.65
C PHE A 407 -63.89 54.83 -20.40
N ASP A 408 -64.27 56.04 -19.97
CA ASP A 408 -63.77 56.65 -18.72
C ASP A 408 -64.10 55.76 -17.50
N LYS A 409 -65.31 55.22 -17.43
CA LYS A 409 -65.71 54.25 -16.39
C LYS A 409 -64.88 52.96 -16.45
N ASN A 410 -64.74 52.37 -17.64
CA ASN A 410 -64.01 51.12 -17.84
C ASN A 410 -62.51 51.26 -17.54
N ILE A 411 -61.90 52.41 -17.90
CA ILE A 411 -60.53 52.78 -17.55
C ILE A 411 -60.38 52.89 -16.03
N THR A 412 -61.33 53.54 -15.35
CA THR A 412 -61.32 53.68 -13.89
C THR A 412 -61.45 52.33 -13.20
N GLU A 413 -62.37 51.48 -13.65
CA GLU A 413 -62.55 50.11 -13.14
C GLU A 413 -61.29 49.26 -13.31
N LYS A 414 -60.66 49.28 -14.50
CA LYS A 414 -59.39 48.58 -14.76
C LYS A 414 -58.23 49.10 -13.92
N LYS A 415 -58.14 50.43 -13.70
CA LYS A 415 -57.12 51.01 -12.80
C LYS A 415 -57.31 50.51 -11.37
N ASN A 416 -58.55 50.45 -10.90
CA ASN A 416 -58.88 49.91 -9.58
C ASN A 416 -58.58 48.41 -9.47
N GLU A 417 -58.86 47.64 -10.52
CA GLU A 417 -58.54 46.21 -10.60
C GLU A 417 -57.02 45.96 -10.63
N ILE A 418 -56.26 46.75 -11.40
CA ILE A 418 -54.79 46.69 -11.39
C ILE A 418 -54.26 47.04 -9.99
N ALA A 419 -54.81 48.04 -9.31
CA ALA A 419 -54.42 48.40 -7.96
C ALA A 419 -54.70 47.28 -6.95
N SER A 420 -55.87 46.64 -7.04
CA SER A 420 -56.22 45.50 -6.18
C SER A 420 -55.33 44.29 -6.45
N LEU A 421 -55.02 43.97 -7.71
CA LEU A 421 -54.10 42.89 -8.08
C LEU A 421 -52.66 43.17 -7.65
N ASN A 422 -52.19 44.41 -7.71
CA ASN A 422 -50.87 44.78 -7.17
C ASN A 422 -50.82 44.56 -5.65
N LEU A 423 -51.91 44.84 -4.93
CA LEU A 423 -52.01 44.54 -3.50
C LEU A 423 -51.96 43.02 -3.24
N VAL A 424 -52.66 42.21 -4.05
CA VAL A 424 -52.59 40.74 -3.95
C VAL A 424 -51.18 40.24 -4.25
N LYS A 425 -50.53 40.75 -5.32
CA LYS A 425 -49.13 40.45 -5.64
C LYS A 425 -48.20 40.77 -4.48
N SER A 426 -48.33 41.94 -3.85
CA SER A 426 -47.51 42.32 -2.70
C SER A 426 -47.70 41.36 -1.52
N LYS A 427 -48.94 40.88 -1.27
CA LYS A 427 -49.21 39.88 -0.24
C LYS A 427 -48.58 38.52 -0.58
N GLU A 428 -48.63 38.10 -1.84
CA GLU A 428 -47.96 36.86 -2.29
C GLU A 428 -46.43 36.97 -2.17
N GLU A 429 -45.84 38.13 -2.47
CA GLU A 429 -44.41 38.37 -2.26
C GLU A 429 -44.00 38.29 -0.78
N GLU A 430 -44.82 38.82 0.12
CA GLU A 430 -44.61 38.71 1.56
C GLU A 430 -44.72 37.26 2.04
N LYS A 431 -45.71 36.50 1.57
CA LYS A 431 -45.82 35.05 1.83
C LYS A 431 -44.61 34.28 1.32
N ILE A 432 -44.14 34.55 0.10
CA ILE A 432 -42.93 33.95 -0.47
C ILE A 432 -41.71 34.25 0.41
N LYS A 433 -41.57 35.49 0.89
CA LYS A 433 -40.48 35.88 1.80
C LYS A 433 -40.55 35.13 3.13
N GLY A 434 -41.75 35.02 3.72
CA GLY A 434 -41.99 34.24 4.93
C GLY A 434 -41.65 32.76 4.75
N GLN A 435 -42.09 32.18 3.63
CA GLN A 435 -41.82 30.78 3.28
C GLN A 435 -40.31 30.51 3.10
N ASN A 436 -39.59 31.40 2.41
CA ASN A 436 -38.13 31.32 2.27
C ASN A 436 -37.40 31.39 3.63
N ALA A 437 -37.89 32.21 4.57
CA ALA A 437 -37.33 32.27 5.91
C ALA A 437 -37.55 30.95 6.68
N LEU A 438 -38.74 30.36 6.59
CA LEU A 438 -39.03 29.04 7.18
C LEU A 438 -38.17 27.93 6.57
N ILE A 439 -38.00 27.93 5.24
CA ILE A 439 -37.09 27.02 4.53
C ILE A 439 -35.66 27.16 5.07
N LYS A 440 -35.16 28.38 5.24
CA LYS A 440 -33.82 28.63 5.78
C LYS A 440 -33.67 28.14 7.24
N ILE A 441 -34.69 28.35 8.07
CA ILE A 441 -34.70 27.83 9.46
C ILE A 441 -34.63 26.30 9.44
N LYS A 442 -35.46 25.64 8.64
CA LYS A 442 -35.47 24.17 8.52
C LYS A 442 -34.16 23.62 7.95
N GLN A 443 -33.54 24.33 7.01
CA GLN A 443 -32.21 24.00 6.50
C GLN A 443 -31.15 24.04 7.61
N ASN A 444 -31.16 25.10 8.44
CA ASN A 444 -30.23 25.23 9.56
C ASN A 444 -30.45 24.15 10.64
N GLU A 445 -31.70 23.79 10.92
CA GLU A 445 -32.03 22.69 11.84
C GLU A 445 -31.51 21.35 11.32
N ILE A 446 -31.65 21.10 10.02
CA ILE A 446 -31.05 19.93 9.35
C ILE A 446 -29.52 19.94 9.49
N ASP A 447 -28.87 21.06 9.19
CA ASP A 447 -27.41 21.18 9.28
C ASP A 447 -26.92 21.00 10.74
N TYR A 448 -27.70 21.44 11.73
CA TYR A 448 -27.44 21.21 13.14
C TYR A 448 -27.54 19.72 13.51
N CYS A 449 -28.60 19.02 13.09
CA CYS A 449 -28.73 17.57 13.25
C CYS A 449 -27.53 16.82 12.64
N ILE A 450 -27.10 17.22 11.43
CA ILE A 450 -25.90 16.66 10.77
C ILE A 450 -24.66 16.84 11.64
N SER A 451 -24.47 18.04 12.22
CA SER A 451 -23.28 18.35 13.01
C SER A 451 -23.18 17.57 14.33
N LEU A 452 -24.30 17.39 15.05
CA LEU A 452 -24.34 16.62 16.30
C LEU A 452 -24.05 15.13 16.06
N GLU A 453 -24.71 14.57 15.06
CA GLU A 453 -24.54 13.17 14.69
C GLU A 453 -23.21 12.88 14.01
N LYS A 454 -22.52 13.89 13.45
CA LYS A 454 -21.17 13.67 12.90
C LYS A 454 -20.21 13.07 13.92
N ASP A 455 -20.33 13.43 15.20
CA ASP A 455 -19.47 12.89 16.25
C ASP A 455 -19.94 11.53 16.82
N GLU A 456 -21.26 11.27 16.81
CA GLU A 456 -21.81 9.95 17.15
C GLU A 456 -21.59 8.94 16.00
N MET A 457 -21.80 9.34 14.75
CA MET A 457 -21.45 8.57 13.55
C MET A 457 -19.93 8.42 13.33
N LYS A 458 -19.05 9.20 13.96
CA LYS A 458 -17.62 8.82 14.03
C LYS A 458 -17.40 7.54 14.87
N LYS A 459 -18.41 7.08 15.60
CA LYS A 459 -18.41 5.83 16.37
C LYS A 459 -19.09 4.68 15.59
N PHE A 460 -19.60 4.93 14.37
CA PHE A 460 -20.14 3.92 13.45
C PHE A 460 -19.09 2.89 12.99
N PRO A 461 -19.52 1.72 12.47
CA PRO A 461 -19.14 0.47 13.10
C PRO A 461 -17.99 -0.20 12.34
N LEU A 462 -17.92 -1.54 12.33
CA LEU A 462 -16.89 -2.25 11.56
C LEU A 462 -17.12 -2.02 10.07
N TRP A 463 -16.17 -1.33 9.44
CA TRP A 463 -16.24 -1.03 8.02
C TRP A 463 -15.79 -2.22 7.20
N ASN A 464 -16.39 -2.42 6.05
CA ASN A 464 -15.80 -3.31 5.07
C ASN A 464 -14.58 -2.64 4.47
N PHE A 465 -13.52 -3.41 4.29
CA PHE A 465 -12.31 -2.98 3.65
C PHE A 465 -12.01 -3.96 2.52
N GLU A 466 -12.06 -3.44 1.30
CA GLU A 466 -11.57 -4.16 0.14
C GLU A 466 -10.09 -3.85 0.02
N ILE A 467 -9.26 -4.87 0.26
CA ILE A 467 -7.83 -4.82 0.09
C ILE A 467 -7.54 -4.92 -1.40
N GLU A 468 -6.87 -3.91 -1.94
CA GLU A 468 -6.41 -3.86 -3.32
C GLU A 468 -5.04 -4.51 -3.45
N SER A 469 -4.15 -4.28 -2.48
CA SER A 469 -2.83 -4.90 -2.44
C SER A 469 -2.35 -5.21 -1.03
N ILE A 470 -1.59 -6.30 -0.89
CA ILE A 470 -0.87 -6.67 0.33
C ILE A 470 0.61 -6.79 -0.03
N GLU A 471 1.48 -6.18 0.74
CA GLU A 471 2.92 -6.37 0.65
C GLU A 471 3.41 -6.95 1.96
N VAL A 472 4.19 -8.03 1.89
CA VAL A 472 4.81 -8.70 3.03
C VAL A 472 6.31 -8.80 2.80
N ASP A 473 7.08 -8.03 3.54
CA ASP A 473 8.53 -8.07 3.60
C ASP A 473 8.97 -8.99 4.73
N ILE A 474 9.56 -10.13 4.36
CA ILE A 474 10.08 -11.14 5.28
C ILE A 474 11.60 -10.99 5.30
N ASN A 475 12.17 -10.86 6.50
CA ASN A 475 13.61 -10.71 6.71
C ASN A 475 14.03 -11.29 8.06
N ASP A 476 15.12 -12.07 8.11
CA ASP A 476 15.72 -12.63 9.32
C ASP A 476 14.71 -13.42 10.20
N GLY A 477 13.69 -14.03 9.58
CA GLY A 477 12.63 -14.77 10.28
C GLY A 477 11.54 -13.89 10.90
N PHE A 478 11.44 -12.62 10.50
CA PHE A 478 10.37 -11.69 10.85
C PHE A 478 9.63 -11.24 9.59
N ILE A 479 8.35 -10.89 9.74
CA ILE A 479 7.69 -9.97 8.83
C ILE A 479 8.05 -8.56 9.33
N GLU A 480 9.07 -7.95 8.72
CA GLU A 480 9.55 -6.62 9.08
C GLU A 480 8.49 -5.57 8.72
N HIS A 481 7.97 -5.65 7.50
CA HIS A 481 6.92 -4.78 6.99
C HIS A 481 5.78 -5.58 6.39
N MET A 482 4.57 -5.30 6.82
CA MET A 482 3.34 -5.81 6.25
C MET A 482 2.43 -4.63 5.98
N THR A 483 2.14 -4.38 4.70
CA THR A 483 1.23 -3.32 4.27
C THR A 483 -0.01 -3.92 3.63
N ALA A 484 -1.20 -3.49 4.05
CA ALA A 484 -2.44 -3.76 3.33
C ALA A 484 -3.05 -2.42 2.88
N LEU A 485 -3.10 -2.21 1.57
CA LEU A 485 -3.67 -1.05 0.92
C LEU A 485 -5.05 -1.41 0.37
N GLY A 486 -6.00 -0.49 0.47
CA GLY A 486 -7.35 -0.76 -0.02
C GLY A 486 -8.30 0.39 0.21
N LYS A 487 -9.58 0.15 -0.10
CA LYS A 487 -10.65 1.14 0.03
C LYS A 487 -11.70 0.69 1.02
N VAL A 488 -12.18 1.66 1.80
CA VAL A 488 -13.32 1.42 2.69
C VAL A 488 -14.60 1.35 1.86
N LYS A 489 -15.31 0.25 2.01
CA LYS A 489 -16.64 0.02 1.44
C LYS A 489 -17.72 0.19 2.48
N LEU A 490 -18.94 0.39 1.99
CA LEU A 490 -20.13 0.27 2.82
C LEU A 490 -20.13 -1.08 3.55
N PRO A 491 -20.44 -1.09 4.86
CA PRO A 491 -20.55 -2.34 5.60
C PRO A 491 -21.64 -3.21 4.95
N VAL A 492 -21.31 -4.48 4.75
CA VAL A 492 -22.28 -5.48 4.27
C VAL A 492 -23.08 -5.85 5.49
N ILE A 493 -24.32 -5.40 5.50
CA ILE A 493 -25.23 -5.74 6.57
C ILE A 493 -26.06 -6.92 6.09
N ASP A 494 -26.01 -8.02 6.83
CA ASP A 494 -26.84 -9.18 6.55
C ASP A 494 -28.31 -8.81 6.77
N GLU A 495 -29.06 -8.70 5.68
CA GLU A 495 -30.47 -8.32 5.69
C GLU A 495 -31.31 -9.24 6.60
N SER A 496 -30.95 -10.52 6.69
CA SER A 496 -31.64 -11.49 7.54
C SER A 496 -31.45 -11.19 9.03
N LEU A 497 -30.28 -10.69 9.41
CA LEU A 497 -29.97 -10.25 10.77
C LEU A 497 -30.72 -8.95 11.10
N ILE A 498 -30.76 -7.97 10.19
CA ILE A 498 -31.54 -6.74 10.40
C ILE A 498 -33.02 -7.08 10.61
N ARG A 499 -33.62 -7.90 9.75
CA ARG A 499 -35.05 -8.25 9.88
C ARG A 499 -35.35 -8.90 11.23
N LYS A 500 -34.45 -9.76 11.72
CA LYS A 500 -34.59 -10.41 13.03
C LYS A 500 -34.51 -9.41 14.18
N VAL A 501 -33.52 -8.50 14.16
CA VAL A 501 -33.24 -7.55 15.25
C VAL A 501 -34.22 -6.37 15.24
N CYS A 502 -34.44 -5.73 14.10
CA CYS A 502 -35.27 -4.53 13.96
C CYS A 502 -36.78 -4.81 13.95
N GLN A 503 -37.21 -6.07 14.01
CA GLN A 503 -38.62 -6.49 14.02
C GLN A 503 -39.43 -5.95 12.82
N ILE A 504 -38.83 -5.91 11.64
CA ILE A 504 -39.49 -5.42 10.42
C ILE A 504 -40.57 -6.43 9.99
N PRO A 505 -41.84 -6.03 9.78
CA PRO A 505 -42.93 -6.95 9.42
C PRO A 505 -42.65 -7.75 8.14
N GLU A 506 -42.91 -9.06 8.18
CA GLU A 506 -42.83 -9.93 7.00
C GLU A 506 -43.83 -9.47 5.91
N GLY A 507 -43.35 -9.34 4.67
CA GLY A 507 -44.15 -8.83 3.52
C GLY A 507 -43.70 -7.47 2.97
N THR A 508 -42.75 -6.79 3.60
CA THR A 508 -42.12 -5.56 3.11
C THR A 508 -40.79 -5.83 2.38
N GLU A 509 -40.79 -6.81 1.47
CA GLU A 509 -39.56 -7.32 0.85
C GLU A 509 -38.84 -6.32 -0.06
N SER A 510 -39.56 -5.36 -0.66
CA SER A 510 -38.98 -4.33 -1.51
C SER A 510 -38.32 -3.18 -0.74
N THR A 511 -38.46 -3.07 0.59
CA THR A 511 -38.10 -1.83 1.30
C THR A 511 -36.81 -1.84 2.10
N LEU A 512 -36.25 -2.97 2.57
CA LEU A 512 -35.05 -2.87 3.44
C LEU A 512 -33.80 -2.43 2.69
N LYS A 513 -33.49 -3.07 1.55
CA LYS A 513 -32.36 -2.69 0.72
C LYS A 513 -32.53 -1.26 0.19
N GLU A 514 -33.74 -0.91 -0.24
CA GLU A 514 -34.09 0.45 -0.66
C GLU A 514 -33.97 1.46 0.49
N MET A 515 -34.39 1.11 1.71
CA MET A 515 -34.24 1.94 2.92
C MET A 515 -32.77 2.14 3.27
N LEU A 516 -31.93 1.10 3.18
CA LEU A 516 -30.49 1.19 3.41
C LEU A 516 -29.82 2.02 2.31
N GLU A 517 -30.16 1.79 1.04
CA GLU A 517 -29.65 2.59 -0.07
C GLU A 517 -30.09 4.05 0.06
N ASN A 518 -31.35 4.32 0.42
CA ASN A 518 -31.85 5.66 0.69
C ASN A 518 -31.13 6.30 1.87
N PHE A 519 -30.93 5.55 2.97
CA PHE A 519 -30.17 5.98 4.13
C PHE A 519 -28.74 6.36 3.76
N TYR A 520 -28.00 5.50 3.06
CA TYR A 520 -26.64 5.80 2.60
C TYR A 520 -26.60 6.91 1.54
N ASN A 521 -27.71 7.14 0.83
CA ASN A 521 -27.84 8.23 -0.11
C ASN A 521 -28.24 9.57 0.53
N GLU A 522 -28.67 9.58 1.79
CA GLU A 522 -28.99 10.79 2.53
C GLU A 522 -27.77 11.73 2.58
N ARG A 523 -28.02 13.03 2.41
CA ARG A 523 -26.96 14.05 2.37
C ARG A 523 -26.11 14.03 3.65
N MET A 524 -26.78 13.92 4.80
CA MET A 524 -26.16 13.79 6.12
C MET A 524 -25.16 12.62 6.16
N VAL A 525 -25.62 11.46 5.72
CA VAL A 525 -24.87 10.22 5.74
C VAL A 525 -23.69 10.28 4.76
N LYS A 526 -23.91 10.82 3.56
CA LYS A 526 -22.85 11.10 2.57
C LYS A 526 -21.80 12.06 3.09
N GLU A 527 -22.17 13.22 3.64
CA GLU A 527 -21.19 14.21 4.13
C GLU A 527 -20.33 13.65 5.27
N ILE A 528 -20.92 12.83 6.13
CA ILE A 528 -20.22 12.18 7.24
C ILE A 528 -19.30 11.06 6.71
N PHE A 529 -19.81 10.20 5.82
CA PHE A 529 -19.07 9.06 5.30
C PHE A 529 -18.13 9.39 4.14
N ASN A 530 -18.23 10.54 3.48
CA ASN A 530 -17.31 10.96 2.41
C ASN A 530 -15.85 11.03 2.88
N ASN A 531 -15.61 11.19 4.18
CA ASN A 531 -14.25 11.18 4.75
C ASN A 531 -13.71 9.76 5.00
N ILE A 532 -14.55 8.73 4.86
CA ILE A 532 -14.24 7.34 5.20
C ILE A 532 -14.44 6.44 3.97
N ILE A 533 -15.65 6.39 3.41
CA ILE A 533 -16.02 5.56 2.25
C ILE A 533 -15.27 6.03 1.01
N GLY A 534 -14.68 5.07 0.28
CA GLY A 534 -13.89 5.34 -0.91
C GLY A 534 -12.51 5.93 -0.63
N LYS A 535 -12.22 6.31 0.63
CA LYS A 535 -10.87 6.71 1.03
C LYS A 535 -9.95 5.49 0.99
N GLU A 536 -8.80 5.71 0.38
CA GLU A 536 -7.71 4.74 0.38
C GLU A 536 -7.05 4.75 1.77
N LEU A 537 -6.99 3.57 2.40
CA LEU A 537 -6.31 3.39 3.68
C LEU A 537 -5.10 2.47 3.49
N LYS A 538 -4.00 2.85 4.13
CA LYS A 538 -2.81 2.02 4.29
C LYS A 538 -2.76 1.49 5.71
N PHE A 539 -2.85 0.17 5.86
CA PHE A 539 -2.64 -0.52 7.13
C PHE A 539 -1.23 -1.08 7.18
N GLU A 540 -0.48 -0.80 8.24
CA GLU A 540 0.88 -1.31 8.41
C GLU A 540 1.11 -1.87 9.83
N ASN A 541 2.01 -2.84 9.97
CA ASN A 541 2.43 -3.34 11.28
C ASN A 541 3.27 -2.29 11.99
N GLU A 542 3.03 -2.10 13.29
CA GLU A 542 3.80 -1.13 14.07
C GLU A 542 5.22 -1.62 14.36
N PHE A 543 5.41 -2.93 14.52
CA PHE A 543 6.69 -3.55 14.84
C PHE A 543 6.82 -4.89 14.12
N PRO A 544 8.06 -5.39 13.93
CA PRO A 544 8.29 -6.66 13.24
C PRO A 544 7.56 -7.82 13.92
N ILE A 545 6.89 -8.65 13.12
CA ILE A 545 6.11 -9.79 13.59
C ILE A 545 6.99 -11.03 13.41
N GLY A 546 7.24 -11.79 14.48
CA GLY A 546 7.97 -13.06 14.35
C GLY A 546 7.29 -13.99 13.34
N PHE A 547 8.07 -14.63 12.46
CA PHE A 547 7.56 -15.47 11.38
C PHE A 547 8.54 -16.61 11.01
N SER A 548 9.14 -17.22 12.04
CA SER A 548 10.13 -18.30 11.87
C SER A 548 9.66 -19.63 12.48
N SER A 549 8.87 -19.57 13.56
CA SER A 549 8.49 -20.73 14.36
C SER A 549 7.02 -21.13 14.21
N LYS A 550 6.70 -22.39 14.56
CA LYS A 550 5.30 -22.86 14.62
C LYS A 550 4.44 -22.03 15.58
N SER A 551 5.03 -21.58 16.70
CA SER A 551 4.36 -20.70 17.65
C SER A 551 4.05 -19.34 17.04
N ASP A 552 4.94 -18.80 16.21
CA ASP A 552 4.72 -17.51 15.54
C ASP A 552 3.52 -17.59 14.59
N PHE A 553 3.45 -18.65 13.79
CA PHE A 553 2.33 -18.87 12.88
C PHE A 553 1.00 -19.01 13.63
N ALA A 554 1.01 -19.68 14.78
CA ALA A 554 -0.17 -19.81 15.64
C ALA A 554 -0.53 -18.48 16.33
N ASP A 555 0.45 -17.63 16.60
CA ASP A 555 0.30 -16.35 17.30
C ASP A 555 -0.08 -15.18 16.37
N LEU A 556 -0.19 -15.37 15.05
CA LEU A 556 -0.58 -14.31 14.09
C LEU A 556 -1.86 -13.55 14.50
N HIS A 557 -2.81 -14.23 15.15
CA HIS A 557 -4.06 -13.64 15.65
C HIS A 557 -3.87 -12.60 16.77
N LYS A 558 -2.68 -12.50 17.36
CA LYS A 558 -2.34 -11.52 18.41
C LYS A 558 -1.85 -10.18 17.83
N TYR A 559 -1.61 -10.12 16.53
CA TYR A 559 -1.07 -8.94 15.88
C TYR A 559 -2.13 -8.23 15.04
N ASN A 560 -2.01 -6.91 15.00
CA ASN A 560 -2.87 -6.01 14.26
C ASN A 560 -2.01 -5.09 13.39
N LEU A 561 -2.53 -4.79 12.20
CA LEU A 561 -2.08 -3.69 11.36
C LEU A 561 -2.90 -2.44 11.72
N TYR A 562 -2.32 -1.26 11.50
CA TYR A 562 -2.95 0.00 11.85
C TYR A 562 -2.91 0.98 10.69
N ALA A 563 -4.01 1.72 10.50
CA ALA A 563 -4.04 2.89 9.65
C ALA A 563 -3.81 4.15 10.49
N PHE A 564 -2.98 5.06 9.98
CA PHE A 564 -2.48 6.21 10.71
C PHE A 564 -2.89 7.54 10.07
N GLU A 565 -3.17 8.55 10.90
CA GLU A 565 -3.27 9.97 10.51
C GLU A 565 -2.41 10.79 11.45
N GLY A 566 -1.44 11.53 10.91
CA GLY A 566 -0.47 12.23 11.75
C GLY A 566 0.30 11.24 12.61
N ALA A 567 0.19 11.31 13.95
CA ALA A 567 0.72 10.39 14.96
C ALA A 567 -0.31 9.34 15.45
N GLU A 568 -1.59 9.55 15.17
CA GLU A 568 -2.73 8.82 15.74
C GLU A 568 -3.09 7.55 14.95
N LYS A 569 -3.56 6.52 15.67
CA LYS A 569 -4.08 5.27 15.10
C LYS A 569 -5.59 5.39 14.92
N ILE A 570 -6.07 5.43 13.69
CA ILE A 570 -7.50 5.63 13.40
C ILE A 570 -8.24 4.28 13.37
N PHE A 571 -7.69 3.34 12.62
CA PHE A 571 -8.28 2.02 12.40
C PHE A 571 -7.28 0.90 12.71
N SER A 572 -7.80 -0.26 13.06
CA SER A 572 -7.03 -1.49 13.21
C SER A 572 -7.60 -2.61 12.35
N LEU A 573 -6.70 -3.42 11.82
CA LEU A 573 -6.99 -4.56 10.98
C LEU A 573 -6.21 -5.78 11.50
N PRO A 574 -6.86 -6.82 12.03
CA PRO A 574 -6.15 -8.02 12.49
C PRO A 574 -5.30 -8.64 11.39
N VAL A 575 -4.11 -9.12 11.72
CA VAL A 575 -3.24 -9.76 10.71
C VAL A 575 -3.91 -11.01 10.14
N THR A 576 -4.69 -11.75 10.93
CA THR A 576 -5.47 -12.91 10.45
C THR A 576 -6.60 -12.55 9.50
N ASN A 577 -7.00 -11.28 9.48
CA ASN A 577 -7.98 -10.72 8.55
C ASN A 577 -7.34 -10.39 7.20
N VAL A 578 -6.01 -10.46 7.08
CA VAL A 578 -5.24 -10.30 5.83
C VAL A 578 -4.61 -11.64 5.45
N ILE A 579 -3.82 -12.25 6.34
CA ILE A 579 -3.24 -13.59 6.22
C ILE A 579 -4.16 -14.58 6.93
N THR A 580 -5.01 -15.26 6.17
CA THR A 580 -6.03 -16.16 6.74
C THR A 580 -5.44 -17.44 7.30
N LEU A 581 -4.37 -17.95 6.68
CA LEU A 581 -3.71 -19.18 7.09
C LEU A 581 -2.30 -19.27 6.50
N TYR A 582 -1.33 -19.74 7.28
CA TYR A 582 -0.06 -20.22 6.76
C TYR A 582 0.02 -21.74 6.91
N VAL A 583 0.10 -22.45 5.78
CA VAL A 583 0.27 -23.91 5.75
C VAL A 583 1.72 -24.24 5.49
N GLN A 584 2.43 -24.58 6.56
CA GLN A 584 3.82 -24.98 6.48
C GLN A 584 3.98 -26.27 5.65
N ARG A 585 5.01 -26.34 4.79
CA ARG A 585 5.40 -27.59 4.13
C ARG A 585 6.50 -28.27 4.92
N HIS A 586 6.26 -29.53 5.30
CA HIS A 586 7.23 -30.36 5.98
C HIS A 586 8.11 -31.09 4.96
N GLN A 587 9.40 -31.17 5.25
CA GLN A 587 10.38 -31.98 4.55
C GLN A 587 11.03 -32.89 5.59
N ASN A 588 11.35 -34.14 5.21
CA ASN A 588 12.02 -35.08 6.12
C ASN A 588 13.33 -34.47 6.63
N ASP A 589 13.57 -34.65 7.93
CA ASP A 589 14.79 -34.20 8.64
C ASP A 589 15.08 -32.69 8.63
N ARG A 590 14.08 -31.84 8.33
CA ARG A 590 14.21 -30.37 8.44
C ARG A 590 13.34 -29.79 9.54
N LEU A 591 13.99 -29.18 10.52
CA LEU A 591 13.35 -28.46 11.64
C LEU A 591 13.26 -26.94 11.40
N ASP A 592 13.86 -26.43 10.32
CA ASP A 592 13.72 -25.02 9.94
C ASP A 592 12.49 -24.82 9.06
N PHE A 593 11.64 -23.89 9.50
CA PHE A 593 10.32 -23.60 8.92
C PHE A 593 10.23 -22.17 8.38
N SER A 594 11.30 -21.40 8.54
CA SER A 594 11.36 -20.00 8.20
C SER A 594 11.39 -19.85 6.68
N PRO A 595 10.57 -18.96 6.09
CA PRO A 595 10.80 -18.50 4.73
C PRO A 595 12.15 -17.78 4.62
N LYS A 596 12.71 -17.75 3.40
CA LYS A 596 13.84 -16.87 3.09
C LYS A 596 13.42 -15.41 3.15
N ASP A 597 14.43 -14.55 3.19
CA ASP A 597 14.27 -13.12 2.99
C ASP A 597 13.67 -12.85 1.60
N GLN A 598 12.49 -12.24 1.57
CA GLN A 598 11.76 -11.94 0.33
C GLN A 598 10.63 -10.93 0.59
N VAL A 599 10.36 -10.12 -0.43
CA VAL A 599 9.17 -9.27 -0.50
C VAL A 599 8.11 -9.98 -1.35
N VAL A 600 6.90 -10.06 -0.83
CA VAL A 600 5.76 -10.70 -1.49
C VAL A 600 4.65 -9.69 -1.68
N SER A 601 4.33 -9.37 -2.93
CA SER A 601 3.20 -8.51 -3.31
C SER A 601 2.01 -9.37 -3.75
N LEU A 602 0.83 -9.09 -3.19
CA LEU A 602 -0.41 -9.83 -3.41
C LEU A 602 -1.53 -8.84 -3.81
N PRO A 603 -2.49 -9.23 -4.67
CA PRO A 603 -2.51 -10.48 -5.42
C PRO A 603 -1.37 -10.48 -6.47
N SER A 604 -0.63 -11.58 -6.58
CA SER A 604 0.38 -11.71 -7.64
C SER A 604 -0.31 -12.07 -8.96
N ASP A 605 0.15 -11.51 -10.07
CA ASP A 605 -0.38 -11.77 -11.42
C ASP A 605 -0.49 -13.27 -11.76
N ASP A 606 0.42 -14.09 -11.22
CA ASP A 606 0.48 -15.54 -11.46
C ASP A 606 -0.54 -16.40 -10.67
N PHE A 607 -1.19 -15.87 -9.63
CA PHE A 607 -1.97 -16.67 -8.66
C PHE A 607 -3.34 -16.12 -8.28
N ALA A 608 -3.90 -15.21 -9.07
CA ALA A 608 -5.22 -14.59 -8.82
C ALA A 608 -6.40 -15.57 -8.63
N ARG A 609 -6.23 -16.89 -8.89
CA ARG A 609 -7.28 -17.90 -8.77
C ARG A 609 -7.37 -18.61 -7.41
N SER A 610 -6.36 -18.53 -6.54
CA SER A 610 -6.32 -19.37 -5.31
C SER A 610 -6.19 -18.62 -3.99
N ASN A 611 -6.08 -17.28 -3.99
CA ASN A 611 -5.82 -16.46 -2.79
C ASN A 611 -4.69 -17.05 -1.92
N ALA A 612 -3.64 -17.56 -2.57
CA ALA A 612 -2.54 -18.25 -1.93
C ALA A 612 -1.23 -18.01 -2.68
N VAL A 613 -0.14 -17.85 -1.93
CA VAL A 613 1.21 -17.69 -2.46
C VAL A 613 2.14 -18.70 -1.80
N GLU A 614 3.04 -19.31 -2.58
CA GLU A 614 4.08 -20.17 -2.02
C GLU A 614 5.27 -19.33 -1.56
N LEU A 615 5.59 -19.41 -0.27
CA LEU A 615 6.82 -18.83 0.26
C LEU A 615 7.97 -19.83 0.08
N LYS A 616 9.12 -19.34 -0.34
CA LYS A 616 10.32 -20.16 -0.54
C LYS A 616 11.23 -20.12 0.69
N LYS A 617 12.02 -21.17 0.89
CA LYS A 617 13.11 -21.27 1.87
C LYS A 617 14.41 -20.80 1.24
N GLU A 618 15.37 -20.50 2.10
CA GLU A 618 16.69 -20.12 1.65
C GLU A 618 17.40 -21.33 1.03
N THR A 619 18.18 -21.08 -0.03
CA THR A 619 18.98 -22.12 -0.66
C THR A 619 20.06 -22.60 0.31
N SER A 620 20.44 -23.89 0.23
CA SER A 620 21.53 -24.43 1.06
C SER A 620 22.83 -23.63 0.91
N SER A 621 23.00 -23.03 -0.27
CA SER A 621 24.12 -22.17 -0.62
C SER A 621 24.23 -20.86 0.16
N LYS A 622 23.16 -20.39 0.82
CA LYS A 622 23.17 -19.15 1.60
C LYS A 622 23.17 -19.36 3.12
N ILE A 623 23.26 -20.62 3.57
CA ILE A 623 23.20 -20.94 4.99
C ILE A 623 24.40 -20.36 5.76
N LEU A 624 25.60 -20.38 5.17
CA LEU A 624 26.83 -19.87 5.79
C LEU A 624 27.36 -18.68 4.97
N SER A 625 27.61 -17.55 5.65
CA SER A 625 28.36 -16.45 5.07
C SER A 625 29.84 -16.60 5.37
N LEU A 626 30.66 -16.37 4.35
CA LEU A 626 32.11 -16.27 4.44
C LEU A 626 32.50 -14.82 4.13
N ASN A 627 33.03 -14.14 5.14
CA ASN A 627 33.61 -12.82 4.99
C ASN A 627 35.13 -12.95 4.84
N ILE A 628 35.67 -12.44 3.74
CA ILE A 628 37.11 -12.44 3.46
C ILE A 628 37.61 -11.02 3.64
N TYR A 629 38.56 -10.80 4.53
CA TYR A 629 39.18 -9.50 4.80
C TYR A 629 40.66 -9.52 4.44
N SER A 630 41.17 -8.39 3.99
CA SER A 630 42.60 -8.10 3.91
C SER A 630 42.92 -6.89 4.77
N ASP A 631 43.94 -7.01 5.63
CA ASP A 631 44.40 -5.92 6.50
C ASP A 631 45.62 -5.22 5.90
N PHE A 632 45.48 -3.93 5.60
CA PHE A 632 46.56 -3.13 5.05
C PHE A 632 47.63 -2.76 6.09
N LEU A 633 47.28 -2.70 7.38
CA LEU A 633 48.27 -2.44 8.43
C LEU A 633 49.18 -3.66 8.67
N GLY A 634 48.69 -4.86 8.36
CA GLY A 634 49.46 -6.10 8.36
C GLY A 634 50.46 -6.23 7.21
N LEU A 635 50.41 -5.36 6.20
CA LEU A 635 51.42 -5.31 5.14
C LEU A 635 52.75 -4.68 5.60
N LYS A 636 52.73 -3.92 6.70
CA LYS A 636 53.94 -3.29 7.24
C LYS A 636 54.80 -4.34 7.94
N GLU A 637 56.08 -4.41 7.60
CA GLU A 637 57.05 -5.28 8.28
C GLU A 637 57.02 -5.05 9.80
N GLY A 638 57.05 -6.16 10.55
CA GLY A 638 56.97 -6.16 12.02
C GLY A 638 55.56 -6.00 12.61
N ASN A 639 54.51 -5.87 11.78
CA ASN A 639 53.12 -5.90 12.24
C ASN A 639 52.44 -7.25 11.93
N PRO A 640 52.36 -8.17 12.90
CA PRO A 640 51.75 -9.51 12.78
C PRO A 640 50.21 -9.49 12.67
N ASN A 641 49.60 -8.51 12.01
CA ASN A 641 48.17 -8.58 11.75
C ASN A 641 47.91 -9.62 10.64
N GLY A 642 46.74 -10.25 10.65
CA GLY A 642 46.35 -11.19 9.60
C GLY A 642 46.28 -10.50 8.24
N LEU A 643 47.20 -10.83 7.33
CA LEU A 643 47.20 -10.35 5.94
C LEU A 643 45.86 -10.65 5.26
N LEU A 644 45.37 -11.86 5.51
CA LEU A 644 44.07 -12.35 5.07
C LEU A 644 43.34 -13.00 6.24
N GLN A 645 42.06 -12.69 6.39
CA GLN A 645 41.20 -13.22 7.42
C GLN A 645 39.90 -13.72 6.82
N PHE A 646 39.52 -14.94 7.19
CA PHE A 646 38.31 -15.61 6.75
C PHE A 646 37.41 -15.77 7.96
N GLU A 647 36.22 -15.20 7.92
CA GLU A 647 35.20 -15.35 8.97
C GLU A 647 34.00 -16.09 8.39
N VAL A 648 33.77 -17.31 8.84
CA VAL A 648 32.55 -18.06 8.55
C VAL A 648 31.57 -17.82 9.70
N GLU A 649 30.36 -17.40 9.39
CA GLU A 649 29.35 -17.13 10.40
C GLU A 649 28.00 -17.78 10.06
N LYS A 650 27.25 -18.12 11.12
CA LYS A 650 25.87 -18.59 11.03
C LYS A 650 25.03 -17.91 12.08
N ASN A 651 24.05 -17.11 11.64
CA ASN A 651 23.00 -16.61 12.50
C ASN A 651 21.88 -17.65 12.65
N ILE A 652 21.45 -17.91 13.88
CA ILE A 652 20.28 -18.73 14.21
C ILE A 652 19.29 -17.87 15.01
N PRO A 653 18.11 -17.56 14.46
CA PRO A 653 17.03 -16.92 15.20
C PRO A 653 16.57 -17.78 16.37
N LEU A 654 16.32 -17.15 17.52
CA LEU A 654 15.88 -17.79 18.75
C LEU A 654 14.49 -17.28 19.15
N TRP A 655 14.40 -16.14 19.84
CA TRP A 655 13.14 -15.54 20.28
C TRP A 655 12.77 -14.32 19.44
N THR A 656 11.97 -14.55 18.40
CA THR A 656 11.54 -13.54 17.40
C THR A 656 10.37 -12.66 17.84
N LYS A 657 10.20 -12.40 19.15
CA LYS A 657 9.12 -11.52 19.64
C LYS A 657 9.65 -10.12 19.98
N ARG A 658 8.92 -9.10 19.54
CA ARG A 658 9.23 -7.69 19.79
C ARG A 658 8.22 -7.07 20.76
N MET A 659 8.72 -6.19 21.64
CA MET A 659 7.92 -5.41 22.58
C MET A 659 7.96 -3.93 22.18
N VAL A 660 6.83 -3.23 22.25
CA VAL A 660 6.76 -1.80 21.95
C VAL A 660 7.36 -1.00 23.11
N LEU A 661 8.30 -0.09 22.81
CA LEU A 661 8.97 0.73 23.82
C LEU A 661 8.21 2.03 24.16
N GLY A 662 7.21 2.40 23.36
CA GLY A 662 6.40 3.61 23.55
C GLY A 662 7.13 4.92 23.22
N VAL A 663 8.40 4.87 22.83
CA VAL A 663 9.21 6.03 22.43
C VAL A 663 9.15 6.18 20.91
N GLY A 664 8.26 7.03 20.41
CA GLY A 664 8.08 7.23 18.97
C GLY A 664 7.36 6.06 18.28
N ARG A 665 7.14 6.20 16.98
CA ARG A 665 6.47 5.18 16.16
C ARG A 665 7.44 4.05 15.84
N SER A 666 6.96 2.83 15.99
CA SER A 666 7.65 1.61 15.58
C SER A 666 8.95 1.26 16.32
N SER A 667 9.30 2.00 17.37
CA SER A 667 10.40 1.63 18.23
C SER A 667 10.08 0.41 19.06
N ASN A 668 10.97 -0.56 19.02
CA ASN A 668 10.74 -1.87 19.62
C ASN A 668 11.99 -2.46 20.28
N LEU A 669 11.74 -3.34 21.24
CA LEU A 669 12.71 -4.09 22.02
C LEU A 669 12.61 -5.57 21.66
N GLY A 670 13.71 -6.17 21.23
CA GLY A 670 13.86 -7.62 21.14
C GLY A 670 14.76 -8.14 22.25
N LEU A 671 14.48 -9.35 22.75
CA LEU A 671 15.28 -10.03 23.78
C LEU A 671 15.63 -11.43 23.31
N VAL A 672 16.91 -11.81 23.43
CA VAL A 672 17.37 -13.15 23.04
C VAL A 672 17.00 -13.49 21.59
N ASN A 673 17.19 -12.53 20.67
CA ASN A 673 16.65 -12.66 19.31
C ASN A 673 17.39 -13.73 18.49
N TYR A 674 18.71 -13.83 18.64
CA TYR A 674 19.53 -14.73 17.85
C TYR A 674 20.80 -15.14 18.58
N ILE A 675 21.40 -16.24 18.12
CA ILE A 675 22.77 -16.63 18.41
C ILE A 675 23.56 -16.70 17.10
N ASN A 676 24.75 -16.09 17.08
CA ASN A 676 25.66 -16.13 15.94
C ASN A 676 26.85 -17.03 16.28
N PHE A 677 27.02 -18.11 15.52
CA PHE A 677 28.22 -18.94 15.58
C PHE A 677 29.26 -18.43 14.59
N ASN A 678 30.48 -18.22 15.04
CA ASN A 678 31.54 -17.67 14.21
C ASN A 678 32.81 -18.54 14.27
N LEU A 679 33.44 -18.72 13.11
CA LEU A 679 34.76 -19.32 12.94
C LEU A 679 35.62 -18.30 12.20
N THR A 680 36.72 -17.88 12.82
CA THR A 680 37.70 -16.99 12.23
C THR A 680 38.99 -17.76 11.97
N TRP A 681 39.55 -17.62 10.78
CA TRP A 681 40.88 -18.11 10.43
C TRP A 681 41.69 -16.96 9.83
N ALA A 682 42.85 -16.67 10.40
CA ALA A 682 43.71 -15.59 9.97
C ALA A 682 45.06 -16.14 9.48
N LYS A 683 45.46 -15.73 8.28
CA LYS A 683 46.79 -15.97 7.74
C LYS A 683 47.69 -14.80 8.14
N ILE A 684 48.62 -15.07 9.04
CA ILE A 684 49.69 -14.15 9.43
C ILE A 684 50.91 -14.43 8.52
N GLY A 685 51.68 -13.40 8.16
CA GLY A 685 52.88 -13.55 7.31
C GLY A 685 53.89 -14.54 7.89
N ASP A 686 54.63 -15.24 7.02
CA ASP A 686 55.48 -16.38 7.43
C ASP A 686 56.56 -16.00 8.45
N GLU A 687 57.13 -14.80 8.33
CA GLU A 687 58.15 -14.28 9.25
C GLU A 687 57.61 -13.92 10.64
N ASN A 688 56.30 -13.66 10.74
CA ASN A 688 55.63 -13.17 11.95
C ASN A 688 54.54 -14.13 12.43
N ARG A 689 54.58 -15.40 12.00
CA ARG A 689 53.53 -16.37 12.32
C ARG A 689 53.49 -16.79 13.79
N GLN A 690 54.59 -16.59 14.50
CA GLN A 690 54.79 -17.08 15.86
C GLN A 690 54.99 -15.90 16.81
N LEU A 691 54.28 -15.91 17.93
CA LEU A 691 54.47 -14.94 19.00
C LEU A 691 55.71 -15.33 19.81
N GLN A 692 56.73 -14.46 19.79
CA GLN A 692 57.91 -14.66 20.62
C GLN A 692 57.63 -14.27 22.07
N VAL A 693 58.11 -15.07 23.02
CA VAL A 693 58.09 -14.67 24.43
C VAL A 693 59.05 -13.52 24.70
N LYS A 694 58.66 -12.65 25.63
CA LYS A 694 59.50 -11.59 26.19
C LYS A 694 60.05 -12.02 27.55
N TYR A 695 61.08 -11.34 28.04
CA TYR A 695 61.74 -11.65 29.32
C TYR A 695 61.73 -10.44 30.24
N ALA A 696 61.33 -10.66 31.48
CA ALA A 696 61.45 -9.69 32.56
C ALA A 696 62.59 -10.12 33.49
N ASP A 697 63.54 -9.23 33.72
CA ASP A 697 64.66 -9.50 34.60
C ASP A 697 64.18 -9.65 36.04
N ARG A 698 64.52 -10.77 36.68
CA ARG A 698 64.21 -11.02 38.08
C ARG A 698 65.41 -11.61 38.79
N TYR A 699 65.65 -11.09 39.99
CA TYR A 699 66.73 -11.52 40.86
C TYR A 699 66.11 -12.13 42.12
N VAL A 700 66.33 -13.43 42.33
CA VAL A 700 65.89 -14.16 43.53
C VAL A 700 67.13 -14.62 44.27
N ASN A 701 67.34 -14.15 45.51
CA ASN A 701 68.56 -14.42 46.29
C ASN A 701 69.86 -14.07 45.54
N ASN A 702 69.88 -12.92 44.84
CA ASN A 702 70.97 -12.47 43.96
C ASN A 702 71.29 -13.36 42.75
N GLU A 703 70.47 -14.40 42.46
CA GLU A 703 70.57 -15.16 41.22
C GLU A 703 69.65 -14.57 40.15
N TYR A 704 70.21 -14.36 38.96
CA TYR A 704 69.44 -13.93 37.78
C TYR A 704 68.55 -15.07 37.26
N ARG A 705 67.24 -14.84 37.26
CA ARG A 705 66.21 -15.80 36.80
C ARG A 705 65.18 -15.04 35.97
N PRO A 706 65.33 -14.97 34.63
CA PRO A 706 64.41 -14.19 33.81
C PRO A 706 63.03 -14.86 33.74
N ASP A 707 61.98 -14.09 34.01
CA ASP A 707 60.60 -14.54 33.90
C ASP A 707 60.10 -14.33 32.46
N ARG A 708 59.67 -15.42 31.82
CA ARG A 708 59.11 -15.39 30.47
C ARG A 708 57.69 -14.86 30.52
N TYR A 709 57.32 -13.93 29.65
CA TYR A 709 55.94 -13.43 29.58
C TYR A 709 55.49 -13.11 28.15
N VAL A 710 54.17 -13.05 27.98
CA VAL A 710 53.52 -12.47 26.81
C VAL A 710 52.34 -11.60 27.26
N THR A 711 52.03 -10.57 26.49
CA THR A 711 50.87 -9.73 26.80
C THR A 711 49.58 -10.32 26.23
N PHE A 712 48.43 -10.07 26.88
CA PHE A 712 47.13 -10.42 26.30
C PHE A 712 46.90 -9.74 24.96
N LEU A 713 47.37 -8.50 24.79
CA LEU A 713 47.26 -7.76 23.54
C LEU A 713 48.01 -8.47 22.40
N ASP A 714 49.25 -8.91 22.67
CA ASP A 714 50.06 -9.69 21.73
C ASP A 714 49.36 -11.01 21.37
N MET A 715 48.84 -11.74 22.35
CA MET A 715 48.13 -13.00 22.07
C MET A 715 46.91 -12.81 21.16
N ILE A 716 46.15 -11.71 21.29
CA ILE A 716 45.05 -11.43 20.36
C ILE A 716 45.58 -11.08 18.98
N LYS A 717 46.65 -10.27 18.90
CA LYS A 717 47.25 -9.85 17.62
C LYS A 717 47.74 -11.04 16.80
N TYR A 718 48.30 -12.06 17.47
CA TYR A 718 48.80 -13.29 16.84
C TYR A 718 47.78 -14.45 16.80
N GLU A 719 46.51 -14.19 17.09
CA GLU A 719 45.47 -15.22 17.05
C GLU A 719 45.22 -15.67 15.60
N ASN A 720 45.51 -16.94 15.30
CA ASN A 720 45.38 -17.47 13.94
C ASN A 720 44.06 -18.17 13.68
N THR A 721 43.36 -18.61 14.73
CA THR A 721 42.08 -19.32 14.63
C THR A 721 41.26 -19.03 15.86
N SER A 722 39.98 -18.71 15.66
CA SER A 722 39.01 -18.47 16.72
C SER A 722 37.69 -19.14 16.39
N VAL A 723 37.04 -19.74 17.38
CA VAL A 723 35.68 -20.28 17.28
C VAL A 723 34.87 -19.75 18.44
N GLY A 724 33.70 -19.22 18.17
CA GLY A 724 32.87 -18.64 19.22
C GLY A 724 31.38 -18.67 18.92
N ALA A 725 30.65 -18.18 19.91
CA ALA A 725 29.24 -17.87 19.76
C ALA A 725 28.95 -16.53 20.45
N ASP A 726 28.18 -15.69 19.76
CA ASP A 726 27.68 -14.40 20.26
C ASP A 726 26.15 -14.49 20.39
N LEU A 727 25.64 -14.35 21.61
CA LEU A 727 24.21 -14.29 21.91
C LEU A 727 23.74 -12.83 21.90
N ASN A 728 22.71 -12.51 21.12
CA ASN A 728 22.03 -11.21 21.23
C ASN A 728 21.16 -11.21 22.49
N ILE A 729 21.53 -10.43 23.51
CA ILE A 729 20.76 -10.33 24.76
C ILE A 729 19.56 -9.41 24.56
N ALA A 730 19.82 -8.22 23.98
CA ALA A 730 18.80 -7.22 23.73
C ALA A 730 19.08 -6.47 22.43
N SER A 731 18.03 -5.95 21.82
CA SER A 731 18.12 -5.04 20.68
C SER A 731 17.03 -3.98 20.75
N PHE A 732 17.39 -2.75 20.45
CA PHE A 732 16.52 -1.58 20.42
C PHE A 732 16.51 -1.05 18.99
N ASP A 733 15.35 -1.15 18.35
CA ASP A 733 15.17 -0.72 16.98
C ASP A 733 14.52 0.66 16.93
N PHE A 734 15.07 1.54 16.11
CA PHE A 734 14.57 2.89 15.84
C PHE A 734 14.37 3.07 14.32
N PRO A 735 13.26 2.53 13.75
CA PRO A 735 13.05 2.54 12.31
C PRO A 735 13.05 3.95 11.68
N LEU A 736 12.51 4.95 12.39
CA LEU A 736 12.52 6.34 11.94
C LEU A 736 13.93 6.91 11.77
N LEU A 737 14.86 6.50 12.62
CA LEU A 737 16.28 6.88 12.54
C LEU A 737 17.09 5.91 11.66
N LYS A 738 16.45 4.85 11.17
CA LYS A 738 17.08 3.73 10.47
C LYS A 738 18.28 3.19 11.25
N ALA A 739 18.12 3.09 12.58
CA ALA A 739 19.16 2.73 13.52
C ALA A 739 18.74 1.58 14.44
N ARG A 740 19.70 0.76 14.85
CA ARG A 740 19.52 -0.35 15.80
C ARG A 740 20.65 -0.34 16.81
N ILE A 741 20.32 -0.46 18.09
CA ILE A 741 21.30 -0.67 19.17
C ILE A 741 21.19 -2.12 19.62
N GLU A 742 22.29 -2.85 19.69
CA GLU A 742 22.33 -4.24 20.13
C GLU A 742 23.26 -4.38 21.33
N LEU A 743 22.83 -5.18 22.31
CA LEU A 743 23.66 -5.68 23.39
C LEU A 743 23.79 -7.20 23.20
N ASN A 744 25.01 -7.64 22.96
CA ASN A 744 25.36 -9.04 22.80
C ASN A 744 26.27 -9.50 23.94
N ALA A 745 26.38 -10.81 24.15
CA ALA A 745 27.42 -11.41 24.95
C ALA A 745 28.02 -12.61 24.21
N GLY A 746 29.35 -12.72 24.22
CA GLY A 746 30.08 -13.71 23.46
C GLY A 746 31.07 -14.51 24.28
N ILE A 747 31.29 -15.76 23.86
CA ILE A 747 32.40 -16.61 24.31
C ILE A 747 33.16 -17.17 23.12
N HIS A 748 34.47 -16.99 23.11
CA HIS A 748 35.34 -17.37 21.99
C HIS A 748 36.53 -18.16 22.50
N TYR A 749 36.86 -19.23 21.79
CA TYR A 749 38.05 -20.03 21.97
C TYR A 749 39.03 -19.76 20.83
N GLY A 750 40.22 -19.27 21.17
CA GLY A 750 41.27 -18.89 20.24
C GLY A 750 42.52 -19.77 20.35
N ARG A 751 43.37 -19.71 19.33
CA ARG A 751 44.70 -20.33 19.34
C ARG A 751 45.78 -19.38 18.84
N VAL A 752 46.93 -19.46 19.51
CA VAL A 752 48.14 -18.68 19.21
C VAL A 752 49.33 -19.63 19.26
N ASN A 753 50.29 -19.49 18.33
CA ASN A 753 51.55 -20.24 18.44
C ASN A 753 52.59 -19.37 19.13
N VAL A 754 53.10 -19.81 20.28
CA VAL A 754 54.08 -19.09 21.09
C VAL A 754 55.39 -19.84 21.08
N VAL A 755 56.49 -19.12 20.83
CA VAL A 755 57.84 -19.69 20.71
C VAL A 755 58.86 -18.97 21.57
N ASP A 756 59.84 -19.72 22.06
CA ASP A 756 61.06 -19.19 22.66
C ASP A 756 62.24 -19.38 21.69
N THR A 757 62.66 -18.29 21.05
CA THR A 757 63.79 -18.25 20.10
C THR A 757 65.12 -17.85 20.75
N LEU A 758 65.07 -17.23 21.93
CA LEU A 758 66.24 -16.64 22.60
C LEU A 758 66.92 -17.60 23.58
N ALA A 759 66.26 -18.68 24.01
CA ALA A 759 66.90 -19.73 24.79
C ALA A 759 68.03 -20.39 23.96
N THR A 760 69.26 -20.36 24.49
CA THR A 760 70.45 -20.98 23.88
C THR A 760 70.50 -22.50 24.06
N ASP A 761 69.80 -23.01 25.08
CA ASP A 761 69.66 -24.43 25.37
C ASP A 761 68.45 -25.02 24.63
N VAL A 762 68.71 -25.94 23.70
CA VAL A 762 67.70 -26.60 22.86
C VAL A 762 66.65 -27.33 23.71
N THR A 763 67.01 -27.77 24.92
CA THR A 763 66.08 -28.46 25.84
C THR A 763 65.12 -27.50 26.57
N LYS A 764 65.41 -26.18 26.56
CA LYS A 764 64.61 -25.13 27.23
C LYS A 764 63.79 -24.26 26.28
N ARG A 765 63.97 -24.45 24.96
CA ARG A 765 63.12 -23.87 23.93
C ARG A 765 61.77 -24.57 23.93
N PHE A 766 60.71 -23.80 23.75
CA PHE A 766 59.38 -24.36 23.54
C PHE A 766 58.74 -23.74 22.30
N ASP A 767 57.93 -24.55 21.63
CA ASP A 767 57.04 -24.15 20.53
C ASP A 767 55.67 -24.76 20.86
N LYS A 768 54.76 -23.90 21.31
CA LYS A 768 53.49 -24.34 21.88
C LYS A 768 52.32 -23.59 21.29
N ASN A 769 51.29 -24.35 20.94
CA ASN A 769 49.99 -23.79 20.60
C ASN A 769 49.23 -23.53 21.90
N VAL A 770 49.06 -22.26 22.21
CA VAL A 770 48.45 -21.77 23.44
C VAL A 770 46.98 -21.48 23.17
N ASN A 771 46.13 -21.94 24.08
CA ASN A 771 44.69 -21.78 23.99
C ASN A 771 44.27 -20.48 24.68
N LEU A 772 43.34 -19.79 24.05
CA LEU A 772 42.77 -18.55 24.54
C LEU A 772 41.28 -18.74 24.76
N ILE A 773 40.73 -18.22 25.84
CA ILE A 773 39.28 -18.07 26.03
C ILE A 773 38.97 -16.59 26.24
N ARG A 774 37.99 -16.08 25.51
CA ARG A 774 37.51 -14.71 25.65
C ARG A 774 36.04 -14.73 26.02
N ALA A 775 35.67 -13.90 26.98
CA ALA A 775 34.28 -13.67 27.35
C ALA A 775 34.02 -12.16 27.41
N TYR A 776 32.90 -11.72 26.85
CA TYR A 776 32.64 -10.29 26.71
C TYR A 776 31.16 -9.94 26.54
N PRO A 777 30.72 -8.76 27.04
CA PRO A 777 29.60 -8.06 26.45
C PRO A 777 30.05 -7.31 25.17
N ASP A 778 29.11 -6.96 24.32
CA ASP A 778 29.37 -6.32 23.03
C ASP A 778 28.23 -5.39 22.66
N PHE A 779 28.53 -4.09 22.55
CA PHE A 779 27.57 -3.04 22.25
C PHE A 779 27.72 -2.64 20.79
N ILE A 780 26.63 -2.67 20.03
CA ILE A 780 26.66 -2.33 18.59
C ILE A 780 25.58 -1.30 18.28
N LEU A 781 25.96 -0.16 17.71
CA LEU A 781 25.05 0.76 17.05
C LEU A 781 25.16 0.54 15.54
N ARG A 782 24.08 0.14 14.90
CA ARG A 782 23.97 -0.01 13.44
C ARG A 782 23.13 1.11 12.87
N ILE A 783 23.56 1.65 11.74
CA ILE A 783 22.84 2.66 10.97
C ILE A 783 22.70 2.12 9.54
N ARG A 784 21.46 1.95 9.08
CA ARG A 784 21.14 1.36 7.77
C ARG A 784 20.21 2.30 6.99
N PRO A 785 20.75 3.40 6.44
CA PRO A 785 19.95 4.36 5.70
C PRO A 785 19.27 3.76 4.47
N GLU A 786 19.86 2.72 3.86
CA GLU A 786 19.32 1.98 2.73
C GLU A 786 19.80 0.51 2.78
N GLU A 787 19.19 -0.37 2.00
CA GLU A 787 19.56 -1.79 1.88
C GLU A 787 21.00 -1.97 1.35
N ARG A 788 21.42 -1.09 0.45
CA ARG A 788 22.72 -1.18 -0.24
C ARG A 788 23.90 -0.67 0.58
N PHE A 789 23.71 0.14 1.61
CA PHE A 789 24.83 0.64 2.40
C PHE A 789 24.44 0.86 3.85
N GLY A 790 25.41 0.61 4.73
CA GLY A 790 25.21 0.81 6.16
C GLY A 790 26.53 0.96 6.89
N ALA A 791 26.42 1.43 8.12
CA ALA A 791 27.55 1.63 9.02
C ALA A 791 27.23 1.00 10.37
N TYR A 792 28.26 0.65 11.12
CA TYR A 792 28.13 0.27 12.51
C TYR A 792 29.30 0.76 13.34
N LEU A 793 29.00 1.08 14.59
CA LEU A 793 29.95 1.34 15.66
C LEU A 793 29.80 0.24 16.69
N ARG A 794 30.92 -0.36 17.08
CA ARG A 794 30.95 -1.49 18.01
C ARG A 794 31.96 -1.20 19.11
N PHE A 795 31.53 -1.43 20.35
CA PHE A 795 32.38 -1.38 21.53
C PHE A 795 32.31 -2.70 22.29
N ARG A 796 33.47 -3.32 22.50
CA ARG A 796 33.59 -4.65 23.09
C ARG A 796 34.67 -4.64 24.16
N PRO A 797 34.33 -4.53 25.45
CA PRO A 797 35.24 -4.85 26.51
C PRO A 797 35.29 -6.36 26.70
N PHE A 798 36.47 -6.97 26.71
CA PHE A 798 36.61 -8.42 26.85
C PHE A 798 37.71 -8.83 27.81
N LYS A 799 37.45 -9.91 28.54
CA LYS A 799 38.45 -10.57 29.38
C LYS A 799 39.03 -11.75 28.65
N THR A 800 40.35 -11.88 28.76
CA THR A 800 41.12 -12.96 28.15
C THR A 800 41.63 -13.90 29.23
N ILE A 801 41.44 -15.19 29.03
CA ILE A 801 41.84 -16.27 29.95
C ILE A 801 42.73 -17.22 29.16
N VAL A 802 43.89 -17.55 29.71
CA VAL A 802 44.82 -18.55 29.16
C VAL A 802 44.89 -19.73 30.11
N PRO A 803 44.19 -20.85 29.82
CA PRO A 803 44.14 -21.99 30.74
C PRO A 803 45.49 -22.69 30.87
N ASN A 804 45.89 -23.01 32.10
CA ASN A 804 47.00 -23.92 32.46
C ASN A 804 48.28 -23.72 31.64
N ASN A 805 48.92 -22.57 31.82
CA ASN A 805 50.22 -22.30 31.22
C ASN A 805 51.29 -22.05 32.30
N GLU A 806 52.18 -23.02 32.46
CA GLU A 806 53.30 -22.97 33.42
C GLU A 806 54.61 -22.49 32.78
N GLU A 807 54.69 -22.44 31.45
CA GLU A 807 55.92 -22.15 30.71
C GLU A 807 56.24 -20.65 30.60
N PHE A 808 55.23 -19.79 30.71
CA PHE A 808 55.37 -18.34 30.69
C PHE A 808 54.16 -17.66 31.34
N TYR A 809 54.37 -16.45 31.86
CA TYR A 809 53.35 -15.60 32.44
C TYR A 809 52.53 -14.89 31.35
N THR A 810 51.22 -14.76 31.58
CA THR A 810 50.34 -13.97 30.71
C THR A 810 49.91 -12.72 31.47
N VAL A 811 50.20 -11.56 30.87
CA VAL A 811 50.10 -10.28 31.58
C VAL A 811 49.32 -9.27 30.76
N SER A 812 48.61 -8.35 31.42
CA SER A 812 47.87 -7.31 30.69
C SER A 812 48.68 -6.05 30.41
N SER A 813 49.69 -5.74 31.24
CA SER A 813 50.59 -4.60 31.07
C SER A 813 52.03 -5.10 31.14
N GLU A 814 52.80 -4.83 30.08
CA GLU A 814 54.23 -5.12 30.05
C GLU A 814 54.98 -4.31 31.11
N ASN A 815 54.69 -3.02 31.23
CA ASN A 815 55.36 -2.15 32.20
C ASN A 815 55.09 -2.57 33.65
N ASP A 816 53.86 -2.95 34.00
CA ASP A 816 53.51 -3.38 35.36
C ASP A 816 54.23 -4.69 35.71
N PHE A 817 54.38 -5.58 34.73
CA PHE A 817 55.07 -6.85 34.94
C PHE A 817 56.58 -6.69 35.00
N VAL A 818 57.19 -5.96 34.06
CA VAL A 818 58.65 -5.76 34.01
C VAL A 818 59.15 -4.95 35.22
N ASN A 819 58.43 -3.89 35.59
CA ASN A 819 58.89 -3.00 36.67
C ASN A 819 58.46 -3.46 38.06
N GLU A 820 57.27 -4.07 38.20
CA GLU A 820 56.69 -4.39 39.51
C GLU A 820 56.45 -5.90 39.74
N GLN A 821 56.70 -6.75 38.74
CA GLN A 821 56.44 -8.20 38.77
C GLN A 821 54.98 -8.54 39.14
N LYS A 822 54.05 -7.63 38.88
CA LYS A 822 52.63 -7.82 39.17
C LYS A 822 51.92 -8.54 38.02
N LEU A 823 51.28 -9.66 38.33
CA LEU A 823 50.38 -10.34 37.41
C LEU A 823 49.05 -9.60 37.36
N THR A 824 48.85 -8.80 36.31
CA THR A 824 47.61 -8.05 36.11
C THR A 824 46.69 -8.75 35.09
N SER A 825 45.42 -8.90 35.44
CA SER A 825 44.36 -9.41 34.55
C SER A 825 43.37 -8.30 34.24
N LYS A 826 43.84 -7.28 33.53
CA LYS A 826 43.01 -6.14 33.11
C LYS A 826 42.14 -6.51 31.90
N TRP A 827 41.04 -5.77 31.74
CA TRP A 827 40.18 -5.90 30.58
C TRP A 827 40.84 -5.29 29.35
N LEU A 828 40.56 -5.87 28.19
CA LEU A 828 40.88 -5.27 26.89
C LEU A 828 39.63 -4.60 26.35
N HIS A 829 39.79 -3.46 25.69
CA HIS A 829 38.72 -2.75 25.02
C HIS A 829 38.96 -2.80 23.52
N ARG A 830 37.87 -2.98 22.76
CA ARG A 830 37.90 -2.96 21.30
C ARG A 830 36.83 -2.03 20.77
N PHE A 831 37.27 -1.07 19.98
CA PHE A 831 36.42 -0.17 19.23
C PHE A 831 36.49 -0.57 17.76
N GLU A 832 35.34 -0.67 17.11
CA GLU A 832 35.26 -1.05 15.70
C GLU A 832 34.26 -0.16 14.98
N LEU A 833 34.72 0.46 13.90
CA LEU A 833 33.90 1.19 12.94
C LEU A 833 33.87 0.35 11.67
N GLY A 834 32.69 -0.05 11.23
CA GLY A 834 32.52 -0.74 9.97
C GLY A 834 31.51 -0.05 9.08
N THR A 835 31.72 -0.16 7.78
CA THR A 835 30.77 0.23 6.74
C THR A 835 30.68 -0.87 5.70
N TYR A 836 29.54 -0.99 5.04
CA TYR A 836 29.38 -1.93 3.94
C TYR A 836 28.68 -1.30 2.74
N TYR A 837 28.95 -1.87 1.57
CA TYR A 837 28.27 -1.56 0.31
C TYR A 837 27.89 -2.85 -0.41
N ALA A 838 26.61 -3.02 -0.71
CA ALA A 838 26.07 -4.13 -1.48
C ALA A 838 25.66 -3.60 -2.87
N PRO A 839 26.33 -4.02 -3.97
CA PRO A 839 25.98 -3.57 -5.32
C PRO A 839 24.57 -4.02 -5.74
N SER A 840 24.05 -5.09 -5.14
CA SER A 840 22.68 -5.58 -5.34
C SER A 840 21.86 -5.44 -4.05
N PRO A 841 20.60 -4.99 -4.12
CA PRO A 841 19.68 -4.98 -2.96
C PRO A 841 19.50 -6.37 -2.33
N LYS A 842 19.60 -7.45 -3.13
CA LYS A 842 19.51 -8.84 -2.65
C LYS A 842 20.62 -9.22 -1.68
N GLY A 843 21.68 -8.41 -1.56
CA GLY A 843 22.75 -8.62 -0.58
C GLY A 843 23.66 -9.81 -0.86
N ASP A 844 23.53 -10.47 -2.01
CA ASP A 844 24.30 -11.67 -2.41
C ASP A 844 25.81 -11.45 -2.35
N ASN A 845 26.25 -10.21 -2.54
CA ASN A 845 27.64 -9.77 -2.49
C ASN A 845 27.70 -8.46 -1.70
N LYS A 846 28.65 -8.34 -0.78
CA LYS A 846 28.87 -7.12 0.01
C LYS A 846 30.35 -6.81 0.11
N PHE A 847 30.71 -5.57 -0.14
CA PHE A 847 32.03 -5.03 0.18
C PHE A 847 31.98 -4.48 1.61
N PHE A 848 33.02 -4.75 2.39
CA PHE A 848 33.16 -4.25 3.74
C PHE A 848 34.38 -3.37 3.85
N PHE A 849 34.24 -2.34 4.66
CA PHE A 849 35.35 -1.58 5.20
C PHE A 849 35.24 -1.64 6.72
N ARG A 850 36.35 -1.93 7.40
CA ARG A 850 36.37 -2.11 8.85
C ARG A 850 37.67 -1.55 9.42
N TYR A 851 37.54 -0.61 10.35
CA TYR A 851 38.63 -0.17 11.21
C TYR A 851 38.39 -0.69 12.61
N ARG A 852 39.40 -1.33 13.19
CA ARG A 852 39.36 -1.83 14.57
C ARG A 852 40.55 -1.32 15.35
N TYR A 853 40.32 -0.89 16.58
CA TYR A 853 41.37 -0.55 17.53
C TYR A 853 41.17 -1.37 18.81
N THR A 854 42.18 -2.13 19.22
CA THR A 854 42.17 -2.89 20.48
C THR A 854 43.23 -2.33 21.41
N ASN A 855 42.86 -2.02 22.65
CA ASN A 855 43.76 -1.48 23.68
C ASN A 855 43.49 -2.10 25.05
N THR A 856 44.38 -1.81 26.00
CA THR A 856 44.20 -2.17 27.42
C THR A 856 43.36 -1.11 28.14
N SER A 857 42.59 -1.49 29.17
CA SER A 857 41.67 -0.59 29.88
C SER A 857 42.33 0.65 30.52
N ASP A 858 43.61 0.53 30.90
CA ASP A 858 44.30 1.52 31.71
C ASP A 858 45.21 2.44 30.87
N TRP A 859 45.36 2.14 29.58
CA TRP A 859 46.32 2.85 28.75
C TRP A 859 45.83 3.04 27.31
N GLU A 860 45.46 4.27 26.97
CA GLU A 860 44.96 4.64 25.64
C GLU A 860 46.01 4.49 24.53
N THR A 861 47.31 4.61 24.85
CA THR A 861 48.41 4.58 23.86
C THR A 861 49.00 3.19 23.62
N ASN A 862 48.66 2.19 24.43
CA ASN A 862 49.14 0.81 24.24
C ASN A 862 48.04 -0.05 23.62
N GLY A 863 47.95 0.01 22.29
CA GLY A 863 46.96 -0.69 21.47
C GLY A 863 47.47 -0.96 20.07
N TYR A 864 46.69 -1.69 19.28
CA TYR A 864 46.94 -1.87 17.84
C TYR A 864 45.69 -1.63 17.03
N GLY A 865 45.90 -1.11 15.82
CA GLY A 865 44.87 -0.90 14.82
C GLY A 865 44.88 -2.00 13.76
N GLU A 866 43.72 -2.26 13.18
CA GLU A 866 43.51 -3.07 11.98
C GLU A 866 42.70 -2.24 10.98
N PHE A 867 43.14 -2.17 9.73
CA PHE A 867 42.43 -1.46 8.66
C PHE A 867 42.12 -2.45 7.54
N GLN A 868 40.88 -2.90 7.50
CA GLN A 868 40.46 -4.04 6.73
C GLN A 868 39.47 -3.65 5.64
N VAL A 869 39.71 -4.17 4.44
CA VAL A 869 38.72 -4.20 3.36
C VAL A 869 38.36 -5.65 3.09
N GLY A 870 37.08 -5.93 2.92
CA GLY A 870 36.63 -7.30 2.75
C GLY A 870 35.48 -7.46 1.78
N TYR A 871 35.14 -8.73 1.53
CA TYR A 871 34.09 -9.15 0.63
C TYR A 871 33.32 -10.33 1.23
N LEU A 872 31.98 -10.27 1.16
CA LEU A 872 31.08 -11.34 1.55
C LEU A 872 30.85 -12.29 0.36
N VAL A 873 30.99 -13.59 0.60
CA VAL A 873 30.46 -14.65 -0.28
C VAL A 873 29.65 -15.64 0.53
N TYR A 874 28.71 -16.29 -0.14
CA TYR A 874 27.93 -17.38 0.44
C TYR A 874 28.51 -18.75 0.00
N LEU A 875 28.63 -19.68 0.95
CA LEU A 875 29.22 -21.00 0.69
C LEU A 875 28.19 -21.96 0.07
N LYS A 876 28.43 -22.39 -1.18
CA LYS A 876 27.62 -23.40 -1.87
C LYS A 876 28.00 -24.82 -1.43
N PHE A 877 27.02 -25.63 -1.02
CA PHE A 877 27.19 -27.03 -0.60
C PHE A 877 26.43 -27.99 -1.52
#